data_AF-A0A524AHS9-F1
#
_entry.id   AF-A0A524AHS9-F1
#
_cell.length_a   1.000
_cell.length_b   1.000
_cell.length_c   1.000
_cell.angle_alpha   90.00
_cell.angle_beta   90.00
_cell.angle_gamma   90.00
#
_symmetry.space_group_name_H-M   'P 1'
#
loop_
_entity.id
_entity.type
_entity.pdbx_description
1 polymer ?
#
loop_
_entity_poly.entity_id
_entity_poly.type
_entity_poly.pdbx_seq_one_letter_code
_entity_poly.pdbx_strand_id
1 'polypeptide(L)'
;MTDLTIPRNLVEQLCKGNCVLFVGAGISMGQGGLPGGGQLAKELAERCDYPGDDFSLDRVAQYYAETIDKAALLQYVCQRIREARREPMETHQLIAALPFKIIVSTNYDCLIERALEAAGTPFNVIVTDKQVGSWDEGVVNLLKIHGCVTQWESIVLTKDDYWEFFERRPNMANILSAEAARRSLLFVGHGLGDDDFNRIYLQVTRNLAEFRHKSYAVQLDPDPVDVTLWKAKRLEIIPADAAQFLSTLSEAVKAAMPVEEAVEEIPRPERPYKFLDYFEARDVPIFYGRELEAPALQRQIMAHKLTVLYGASGVGKTSLLQAGVIPRLHEDGYATFYVRSLEDPAQTIKVEALRLADLTPWPPSLRGKGEISPPRVGERPGEGLNTFLRRVLPPETRLVVVLDQFEEFFIRLGDGVRRAFIEELAACLEDDALEMRAVLSLRDDYFVRLDEFAVRWPRVFDNRFRLRNLDEEKAELAIFLPAQQFGLSYEDELLQQLLADLESGGVEPAQLQILCHRLYEDLVTSEQWSVASEQPGTFTLDRYQALGGTKAILAGYLDDVLARLPEEERELAQGILKSMVTGEETKAALSAKEIAQDEIVRQLGLDEQTVGRILAELRDSRVVRKLTLAEGESYELAHEVMVEKVWQWVTPEEARLKYTRDMLRQDLNNYRNLGLLMPLDRLEIVNHYRDEMSLSEEELELLFRSALAAGCEVGYWWDKANQAGLLERLRDAWLGWLLAGDEQTVAAAIAELGAIGTARLVELLVRMVEADFAEGAVHDVLHLTTARRWRAVAALSKMTCPEAIAALDRWTPEGMILIPAGPFTMGSTEKSDEGPVHQVWLDAFWMARHPVTNAQYAEFIAAGGYQEREYWTEAGWEWKEKKRCAQPGEWDERKGKRDHPVREITWYEAVAYARWRGALLPSEAQWEKAARGGFQLPTSNFQLVANPNPERRFPWGDEFDKRKCNTSESGIGDATPVGKYSPAGDSPYGVADMAGNVREWTSSLYRPYPYSVEDGREDPEASGSRVLRGGSFISFEWRARCAYRHWHLPDSRGRNGGVRVGVAAPPFSPTSGL
;
A
#
# COMPACT_ATOMS: atom_id res chain seq x y z
N MET A 1 -74.17 -10.33 9.48
CA MET A 1 -73.39 -10.10 8.25
C MET A 1 -73.05 -8.63 8.24
N THR A 2 -71.90 -8.28 8.80
CA THR A 2 -71.32 -6.94 8.70
C THR A 2 -70.78 -6.77 7.27
N ASP A 3 -71.08 -5.66 6.61
CA ASP A 3 -70.56 -5.33 5.27
C ASP A 3 -69.02 -5.26 5.34
N LEU A 4 -68.34 -6.29 4.83
CA LEU A 4 -66.89 -6.33 4.73
C LEU A 4 -66.44 -5.28 3.72
N THR A 5 -65.72 -4.25 4.17
CA THR A 5 -65.23 -3.17 3.31
C THR A 5 -63.76 -3.42 2.96
N ILE A 6 -63.45 -3.61 1.68
CA ILE A 6 -62.08 -3.78 1.19
C ILE A 6 -61.41 -2.40 1.02
N PRO A 7 -60.18 -2.18 1.52
CA PRO A 7 -59.46 -0.93 1.31
C PRO A 7 -59.30 -0.60 -0.17
N ARG A 8 -59.75 0.58 -0.61
CA ARG A 8 -59.67 1.01 -2.02
C ARG A 8 -58.25 0.96 -2.58
N ASN A 9 -57.27 1.36 -1.78
CA ASN A 9 -55.85 1.31 -2.16
C ASN A 9 -55.38 -0.12 -2.47
N LEU A 10 -55.84 -1.13 -1.72
CA LEU A 10 -55.49 -2.52 -1.99
C LEU A 10 -56.05 -2.99 -3.35
N VAL A 11 -57.29 -2.61 -3.68
CA VAL A 11 -57.91 -2.91 -4.98
C VAL A 11 -57.14 -2.23 -6.12
N GLU A 12 -56.81 -0.95 -5.97
CA GLU A 12 -56.06 -0.19 -6.98
C GLU A 12 -54.66 -0.77 -7.22
N GLN A 13 -53.94 -1.15 -6.16
CA GLN A 13 -52.62 -1.76 -6.28
C GLN A 13 -52.69 -3.15 -6.91
N LEU A 14 -53.70 -3.95 -6.55
CA LEU A 14 -53.91 -5.27 -7.14
C LEU A 14 -54.25 -5.20 -8.63
N CYS A 15 -55.11 -4.26 -9.05
CA CYS A 15 -55.42 -4.05 -10.48
C CYS A 15 -54.18 -3.62 -11.30
N LYS A 16 -53.21 -2.94 -10.69
CA LYS A 16 -51.94 -2.56 -11.31
C LYS A 16 -50.87 -3.66 -11.28
N GLY A 17 -51.18 -4.84 -10.73
CA GLY A 17 -50.20 -5.91 -10.51
C GLY A 17 -49.20 -5.62 -9.38
N ASN A 18 -49.41 -4.56 -8.59
CA ASN A 18 -48.50 -4.08 -7.53
C ASN A 18 -48.86 -4.65 -6.15
N CYS A 19 -49.20 -5.93 -6.09
CA CYS A 19 -49.53 -6.63 -4.86
C CYS A 19 -48.87 -8.03 -4.82
N VAL A 20 -48.22 -8.35 -3.70
CA VAL A 20 -47.66 -9.67 -3.42
C VAL A 20 -48.56 -10.38 -2.41
N LEU A 21 -49.08 -11.54 -2.81
CA LEU A 21 -49.92 -12.36 -1.94
C LEU A 21 -49.07 -13.34 -1.14
N PHE A 22 -49.14 -13.28 0.19
CA PHE A 22 -48.60 -14.28 1.11
C PHE A 22 -49.71 -15.19 1.61
N VAL A 23 -49.48 -16.49 1.51
CA VAL A 23 -50.46 -17.53 1.73
C VAL A 23 -49.97 -18.48 2.82
N GLY A 24 -50.76 -18.56 3.90
CA GLY A 24 -50.50 -19.40 5.06
C GLY A 24 -51.34 -20.67 5.09
N ALA A 25 -51.02 -21.57 6.03
CA ALA A 25 -51.68 -22.88 6.13
C ALA A 25 -53.19 -22.77 6.32
N GLY A 26 -53.69 -21.66 6.89
CA GLY A 26 -55.11 -21.41 7.12
C GLY A 26 -55.98 -21.50 5.86
N ILE A 27 -55.44 -21.26 4.66
CA ILE A 27 -56.22 -21.39 3.42
C ILE A 27 -56.52 -22.86 3.03
N SER A 28 -55.81 -23.81 3.64
CA SER A 28 -55.90 -25.25 3.38
C SER A 28 -56.63 -26.03 4.50
N MET A 29 -57.14 -25.34 5.53
CA MET A 29 -57.55 -25.92 6.83
C MET A 29 -59.07 -26.15 7.03
N GLY A 30 -59.90 -26.06 5.99
CA GLY A 30 -61.37 -26.20 6.11
C GLY A 30 -61.89 -27.64 6.24
N GLN A 31 -63.21 -27.84 6.16
CA GLN A 31 -63.81 -29.20 6.17
C GLN A 31 -63.22 -30.06 5.04
N GLY A 32 -62.61 -31.19 5.42
CA GLY A 32 -61.89 -32.08 4.50
C GLY A 32 -60.56 -31.51 3.97
N GLY A 33 -59.98 -30.51 4.65
CA GLY A 33 -58.68 -29.87 4.34
C GLY A 33 -57.47 -30.67 4.82
N LEU A 34 -56.29 -30.05 4.73
CA LEU A 34 -55.01 -30.62 5.19
C LEU A 34 -54.91 -30.59 6.73
N PRO A 35 -54.08 -31.46 7.35
CA PRO A 35 -53.86 -31.42 8.79
C PRO A 35 -53.15 -30.12 9.20
N GLY A 36 -53.61 -29.50 10.28
CA GLY A 36 -52.99 -28.27 10.80
C GLY A 36 -51.69 -28.53 11.55
N GLY A 37 -50.91 -27.47 11.75
CA GLY A 37 -49.64 -27.56 12.46
C GLY A 37 -49.78 -28.17 13.87
N GLY A 38 -50.84 -27.81 14.62
CA GLY A 38 -51.11 -28.41 15.92
C GLY A 38 -51.56 -29.88 15.87
N GLN A 39 -52.17 -30.33 14.76
CA GLN A 39 -52.50 -31.75 14.57
C GLN A 39 -51.23 -32.55 14.25
N LEU A 40 -50.40 -32.05 13.33
CA LEU A 40 -49.10 -32.65 13.00
C LEU A 40 -48.19 -32.72 14.23
N ALA A 41 -48.14 -31.67 15.05
CA ALA A 41 -47.35 -31.65 16.28
C ALA A 41 -47.77 -32.76 17.26
N LYS A 42 -49.08 -33.00 17.44
CA LYS A 42 -49.57 -34.09 18.28
C LYS A 42 -49.22 -35.46 17.72
N GLU A 43 -49.46 -35.69 16.43
CA GLU A 43 -49.13 -36.95 15.76
C GLU A 43 -47.62 -37.25 15.83
N LEU A 44 -46.76 -36.23 15.71
CA LEU A 44 -45.31 -36.36 15.83
C LEU A 44 -44.89 -36.60 17.28
N ALA A 45 -45.46 -35.87 18.24
CA ALA A 45 -45.16 -36.00 19.66
C ALA A 45 -45.46 -37.41 20.19
N GLU A 46 -46.58 -38.00 19.76
CA GLU A 46 -46.94 -39.39 20.09
C GLU A 46 -45.95 -40.41 19.50
N ARG A 47 -45.35 -40.12 18.34
CA ARG A 47 -44.42 -41.02 17.66
C ARG A 47 -42.99 -40.98 18.21
N CYS A 48 -42.60 -39.88 18.85
CA CYS A 48 -41.26 -39.71 19.42
C CYS A 48 -41.24 -39.65 20.96
N ASP A 49 -42.35 -39.94 21.63
CA ASP A 49 -42.51 -39.85 23.09
C ASP A 49 -42.05 -38.47 23.63
N TYR A 50 -42.56 -37.39 23.02
CA TYR A 50 -42.14 -36.02 23.33
C TYR A 50 -42.43 -35.63 24.80
N PRO A 51 -41.42 -35.18 25.58
CA PRO A 51 -41.56 -34.97 27.03
C PRO A 51 -41.97 -33.53 27.43
N GLY A 52 -42.12 -32.61 26.47
CA GLY A 52 -42.34 -31.19 26.75
C GLY A 52 -43.81 -30.78 26.84
N ASP A 53 -44.09 -29.70 27.57
CA ASP A 53 -45.44 -29.13 27.69
C ASP A 53 -45.82 -28.20 26.51
N ASP A 54 -44.84 -27.80 25.70
CA ASP A 54 -45.00 -26.95 24.53
C ASP A 54 -45.03 -27.80 23.25
N PHE A 55 -46.21 -27.87 22.63
CA PHE A 55 -46.52 -28.67 21.45
C PHE A 55 -46.54 -27.82 20.17
N SER A 56 -45.72 -26.77 20.08
CA SER A 56 -45.49 -26.08 18.81
C SER A 56 -44.85 -27.02 17.78
N LEU A 57 -45.27 -26.91 16.52
CA LEU A 57 -44.84 -27.84 15.47
C LEU A 57 -43.32 -27.84 15.28
N ASP A 58 -42.70 -26.65 15.26
CA ASP A 58 -41.26 -26.47 15.07
C ASP A 58 -40.43 -27.12 16.18
N ARG A 59 -40.91 -27.04 17.42
CA ARG A 59 -40.24 -27.59 18.60
C ARG A 59 -40.37 -29.11 18.67
N VAL A 60 -41.57 -29.63 18.44
CA VAL A 60 -41.79 -31.08 18.39
C VAL A 60 -41.04 -31.69 17.20
N ALA A 61 -41.04 -31.02 16.04
CA ALA A 61 -40.28 -31.42 14.87
C ALA A 61 -38.77 -31.42 15.13
N GLN A 62 -38.22 -30.40 15.80
CA GLN A 62 -36.81 -30.39 16.20
C GLN A 62 -36.49 -31.61 17.09
N TYR A 63 -37.30 -31.85 18.12
CA TYR A 63 -37.08 -33.00 19.01
C TYR A 63 -37.17 -34.33 18.25
N TYR A 64 -38.15 -34.47 17.34
CA TYR A 64 -38.28 -35.65 16.50
C TYR A 64 -37.04 -35.86 15.61
N ALA A 65 -36.54 -34.78 14.99
CA ALA A 65 -35.35 -34.85 14.12
C ALA A 65 -34.09 -35.27 14.89
N GLU A 66 -33.91 -34.81 16.13
CA GLU A 66 -32.76 -35.13 16.99
C GLU A 66 -32.84 -36.52 17.64
N THR A 67 -34.05 -37.01 17.93
CA THR A 67 -34.24 -38.27 18.66
C THR A 67 -34.51 -39.48 17.77
N ILE A 68 -35.18 -39.27 16.64
CA ILE A 68 -35.50 -40.32 15.68
C ILE A 68 -34.61 -40.19 14.46
N ASP A 69 -34.91 -39.23 13.58
CA ASP A 69 -34.14 -38.88 12.38
C ASP A 69 -34.91 -37.81 11.57
N LYS A 70 -34.18 -36.89 10.92
CA LYS A 70 -34.77 -35.82 10.11
C LYS A 70 -35.40 -36.34 8.81
N ALA A 71 -34.81 -37.35 8.16
CA ALA A 71 -35.41 -37.90 6.94
C ALA A 71 -36.73 -38.63 7.24
N ALA A 72 -36.80 -39.36 8.36
CA ALA A 72 -38.03 -39.99 8.83
C ALA A 72 -39.15 -38.96 9.14
N LEU A 73 -38.80 -37.83 9.77
CA LEU A 73 -39.72 -36.70 9.99
C LEU A 73 -40.29 -36.18 8.66
N LEU A 74 -39.42 -35.86 7.70
CA LEU A 74 -39.82 -35.31 6.41
C LEU A 74 -40.65 -36.29 5.58
N GLN A 75 -40.30 -37.59 5.61
CA GLN A 75 -41.09 -38.64 4.98
C GLN A 75 -42.50 -38.71 5.56
N TYR A 76 -42.63 -38.67 6.89
CA TYR A 76 -43.92 -38.71 7.56
C TYR A 76 -44.80 -37.52 7.16
N VAL A 77 -44.27 -36.29 7.26
CA VAL A 77 -45.01 -35.07 6.91
C VAL A 77 -45.40 -35.08 5.44
N CYS A 78 -44.50 -35.44 4.53
CA CYS A 78 -44.80 -35.58 3.11
C CYS A 78 -45.91 -36.60 2.85
N GLN A 79 -45.87 -37.75 3.51
CA GLN A 79 -46.90 -38.80 3.36
C GLN A 79 -48.26 -38.28 3.84
N ARG A 80 -48.32 -37.68 5.03
CA ARG A 80 -49.57 -37.15 5.61
C ARG A 80 -50.22 -36.09 4.73
N ILE A 81 -49.42 -35.19 4.15
CA ILE A 81 -49.94 -34.14 3.25
C ILE A 81 -50.43 -34.73 1.93
N ARG A 82 -49.69 -35.69 1.33
CA ARG A 82 -50.08 -36.35 0.08
C ARG A 82 -51.36 -37.19 0.21
N GLU A 83 -51.63 -37.74 1.39
CA GLU A 83 -52.81 -38.56 1.68
C GLU A 83 -54.08 -37.74 1.98
N ALA A 84 -53.93 -36.51 2.49
CA ALA A 84 -55.05 -35.75 3.05
C ALA A 84 -56.00 -35.15 2.01
N ARG A 85 -55.50 -34.50 0.94
CA ARG A 85 -56.37 -33.90 -0.10
C ARG A 85 -55.63 -33.71 -1.42
N ARG A 86 -56.31 -33.98 -2.54
CA ARG A 86 -55.77 -33.78 -3.91
C ARG A 86 -56.40 -32.60 -4.66
N GLU A 87 -57.65 -32.24 -4.38
CA GLU A 87 -58.36 -31.19 -5.13
C GLU A 87 -58.30 -29.82 -4.43
N PRO A 88 -58.04 -28.73 -5.18
CA PRO A 88 -58.06 -27.36 -4.65
C PRO A 88 -59.38 -27.00 -3.97
N MET A 89 -59.31 -26.20 -2.90
CA MET A 89 -60.51 -25.64 -2.26
C MET A 89 -60.95 -24.34 -2.95
N GLU A 90 -62.15 -23.86 -2.63
CA GLU A 90 -62.70 -22.58 -3.13
C GLU A 90 -61.73 -21.41 -2.93
N THR A 91 -61.04 -21.34 -1.78
CA THR A 91 -60.00 -20.33 -1.50
C THR A 91 -58.86 -20.34 -2.52
N HIS A 92 -58.41 -21.52 -2.97
CA HIS A 92 -57.35 -21.65 -3.97
C HIS A 92 -57.83 -21.22 -5.35
N GLN A 93 -59.08 -21.56 -5.70
CA GLN A 93 -59.71 -21.15 -6.95
C GLN A 93 -59.89 -19.63 -7.01
N LEU A 94 -60.29 -19.00 -5.90
CA LEU A 94 -60.40 -17.55 -5.78
C LEU A 94 -59.03 -16.86 -5.92
N ILE A 95 -57.98 -17.41 -5.30
CA ILE A 95 -56.60 -16.90 -5.45
C ILE A 95 -56.17 -16.97 -6.92
N ALA A 96 -56.39 -18.10 -7.60
CA ALA A 96 -56.03 -18.28 -9.00
C ALA A 96 -56.81 -17.35 -9.95
N ALA A 97 -58.00 -16.89 -9.55
CA ALA A 97 -58.82 -15.97 -10.34
C ALA A 97 -58.49 -14.48 -10.13
N LEU A 98 -57.63 -14.14 -9.16
CA LEU A 98 -57.20 -12.77 -8.86
C LEU A 98 -55.89 -12.44 -9.60
N PRO A 99 -55.67 -11.18 -10.01
CA PRO A 99 -54.56 -10.79 -10.89
C PRO A 99 -53.23 -10.62 -10.13
N PHE A 100 -52.88 -11.57 -9.26
CA PHE A 100 -51.58 -11.58 -8.57
C PHE A 100 -50.49 -12.03 -9.54
N LYS A 101 -49.45 -11.21 -9.68
CA LYS A 101 -48.22 -11.57 -10.42
C LYS A 101 -47.23 -12.37 -9.58
N ILE A 102 -47.33 -12.25 -8.25
CA ILE A 102 -46.43 -12.90 -7.30
C ILE A 102 -47.25 -13.48 -6.15
N ILE A 103 -47.09 -14.78 -5.93
CA ILE A 103 -47.72 -15.52 -4.83
C ILE A 103 -46.61 -16.17 -4.01
N VAL A 104 -46.63 -16.00 -2.70
CA VAL A 104 -45.68 -16.58 -1.76
C VAL A 104 -46.46 -17.52 -0.85
N SER A 105 -46.08 -18.78 -0.80
CA SER A 105 -46.73 -19.80 0.01
C SER A 105 -45.78 -20.36 1.06
N THR A 106 -46.29 -20.46 2.28
CA THR A 106 -45.65 -21.22 3.38
C THR A 106 -46.18 -22.66 3.47
N ASN A 107 -47.06 -23.05 2.55
CA ASN A 107 -47.68 -24.37 2.53
C ASN A 107 -46.85 -25.35 1.71
N TYR A 108 -46.74 -26.59 2.20
CA TYR A 108 -45.96 -27.63 1.53
C TYR A 108 -46.72 -28.29 0.36
N ASP A 109 -48.05 -28.21 0.35
CA ASP A 109 -48.94 -28.86 -0.63
C ASP A 109 -48.96 -28.19 -2.02
N CYS A 110 -49.46 -28.88 -3.04
CA CYS A 110 -49.52 -28.36 -4.42
C CYS A 110 -50.90 -27.84 -4.85
N LEU A 111 -51.73 -27.36 -3.93
CA LEU A 111 -53.12 -26.99 -4.23
C LEU A 111 -53.24 -25.66 -5.00
N ILE A 112 -52.32 -24.72 -4.78
CA ILE A 112 -52.29 -23.44 -5.53
C ILE A 112 -51.87 -23.68 -6.97
N GLU A 113 -50.83 -24.49 -7.18
CA GLU A 113 -50.34 -24.92 -8.49
C GLU A 113 -51.47 -25.53 -9.32
N ARG A 114 -52.22 -26.46 -8.71
CA ARG A 114 -53.37 -27.10 -9.36
C ARG A 114 -54.51 -26.12 -9.65
N ALA A 115 -54.73 -25.13 -8.77
CA ALA A 115 -55.74 -24.11 -9.01
C ALA A 115 -55.36 -23.17 -10.17
N LEU A 116 -54.10 -22.77 -10.26
CA LEU A 116 -53.57 -21.97 -11.38
C LEU A 116 -53.63 -22.76 -12.70
N GLU A 117 -53.27 -24.04 -12.67
CA GLU A 117 -53.36 -24.94 -13.82
C GLU A 117 -54.83 -25.13 -14.28
N ALA A 118 -55.76 -25.36 -13.34
CA ALA A 118 -57.18 -25.46 -13.65
C ALA A 118 -57.79 -24.14 -14.17
N ALA A 119 -57.23 -22.99 -13.79
CA ALA A 119 -57.60 -21.68 -14.29
C ALA A 119 -56.94 -21.31 -15.63
N GLY A 120 -56.01 -22.13 -16.14
CA GLY A 120 -55.25 -21.84 -17.37
C GLY A 120 -54.30 -20.64 -17.25
N THR A 121 -53.90 -20.29 -16.02
CA THR A 121 -53.00 -19.16 -15.77
C THR A 121 -51.55 -19.64 -15.86
N PRO A 122 -50.68 -19.06 -16.71
CA PRO A 122 -49.28 -19.46 -16.78
C PRO A 122 -48.55 -19.06 -15.50
N PHE A 123 -47.70 -19.96 -14.98
CA PHE A 123 -46.98 -19.74 -13.73
C PHE A 123 -45.62 -20.44 -13.70
N ASN A 124 -44.73 -19.92 -12.88
CA ASN A 124 -43.44 -20.52 -12.53
C ASN A 124 -43.41 -20.85 -11.03
N VAL A 125 -42.83 -21.99 -10.65
CA VAL A 125 -42.73 -22.44 -9.25
C VAL A 125 -41.29 -22.38 -8.76
N ILE A 126 -41.04 -21.56 -7.75
CA ILE A 126 -39.72 -21.34 -7.16
C ILE A 126 -39.71 -21.92 -5.74
N VAL A 127 -39.06 -23.06 -5.55
CA VAL A 127 -39.00 -23.77 -4.26
C VAL A 127 -37.64 -23.59 -3.58
N THR A 128 -36.58 -23.47 -4.37
CA THR A 128 -35.19 -23.35 -3.91
C THR A 128 -34.53 -22.08 -4.43
N ASP A 129 -33.46 -21.65 -3.76
CA ASP A 129 -32.74 -20.43 -4.11
C ASP A 129 -32.14 -20.45 -5.52
N LYS A 130 -31.80 -21.64 -6.03
CA LYS A 130 -31.28 -21.82 -7.40
C LYS A 130 -32.34 -21.58 -8.48
N GLN A 131 -33.61 -21.81 -8.16
CA GLN A 131 -34.73 -21.64 -9.09
C GLN A 131 -35.15 -20.17 -9.22
N VAL A 132 -34.56 -19.27 -8.44
CA VAL A 132 -34.79 -17.83 -8.60
C VAL A 132 -34.44 -17.35 -10.02
N GLY A 133 -33.49 -18.00 -10.69
CA GLY A 133 -33.14 -17.68 -12.07
C GLY A 133 -34.25 -17.92 -13.11
N SER A 134 -35.30 -18.69 -12.79
CA SER A 134 -36.44 -18.90 -13.69
C SER A 134 -37.52 -17.81 -13.58
N TRP A 135 -37.27 -16.74 -12.82
CA TRP A 135 -38.20 -15.63 -12.65
C TRP A 135 -38.63 -15.03 -13.99
N ASP A 136 -39.94 -14.90 -14.21
CA ASP A 136 -40.50 -14.38 -15.46
C ASP A 136 -41.64 -13.40 -15.15
N GLU A 137 -41.51 -12.15 -15.57
CA GLU A 137 -42.48 -11.08 -15.32
C GLU A 137 -43.79 -11.25 -16.12
N GLY A 138 -43.78 -12.06 -17.18
CA GLY A 138 -44.94 -12.38 -18.00
C GLY A 138 -45.95 -13.32 -17.33
N VAL A 139 -45.51 -14.10 -16.34
CA VAL A 139 -46.31 -15.16 -15.69
C VAL A 139 -46.46 -14.94 -14.19
N VAL A 140 -47.27 -15.78 -13.53
CA VAL A 140 -47.36 -15.78 -12.06
C VAL A 140 -46.15 -16.47 -11.45
N ASN A 141 -45.36 -15.76 -10.64
CA ASN A 141 -44.26 -16.36 -9.89
C ASN A 141 -44.76 -16.87 -8.53
N LEU A 142 -44.81 -18.18 -8.34
CA LEU A 142 -45.21 -18.85 -7.10
C LEU A 142 -43.97 -19.29 -6.30
N LEU A 143 -43.68 -18.59 -5.22
CA LEU A 143 -42.55 -18.87 -4.33
C LEU A 143 -43.01 -19.74 -3.16
N LYS A 144 -42.37 -20.89 -2.96
CA LYS A 144 -42.67 -21.80 -1.84
C LYS A 144 -41.56 -21.71 -0.80
N ILE A 145 -41.62 -20.67 0.02
CA ILE A 145 -40.52 -20.30 0.94
C ILE A 145 -40.24 -21.35 2.02
N HIS A 146 -41.21 -22.21 2.33
CA HIS A 146 -41.03 -23.34 3.25
C HIS A 146 -40.83 -24.68 2.55
N GLY A 147 -40.58 -24.67 1.24
CA GLY A 147 -40.42 -25.88 0.46
C GLY A 147 -41.72 -26.50 -0.02
N CYS A 148 -41.60 -27.67 -0.65
CA CYS A 148 -42.71 -28.35 -1.31
C CYS A 148 -42.61 -29.87 -1.12
N VAL A 149 -43.74 -30.57 -0.99
CA VAL A 149 -43.78 -32.03 -0.89
C VAL A 149 -43.22 -32.75 -2.13
N THR A 150 -43.09 -32.07 -3.27
CA THR A 150 -42.44 -32.64 -4.47
C THR A 150 -40.91 -32.57 -4.41
N GLN A 151 -40.35 -31.72 -3.54
CA GLN A 151 -38.92 -31.55 -3.28
C GLN A 151 -38.72 -31.56 -1.76
N TRP A 152 -38.91 -32.71 -1.12
CA TRP A 152 -39.05 -32.84 0.33
C TRP A 152 -37.83 -32.33 1.12
N GLU A 153 -36.63 -32.34 0.52
CA GLU A 153 -35.40 -31.79 1.10
C GLU A 153 -35.44 -30.27 1.30
N SER A 154 -36.36 -29.59 0.61
CA SER A 154 -36.58 -28.14 0.73
C SER A 154 -37.50 -27.76 1.91
N ILE A 155 -38.11 -28.73 2.59
CA ILE A 155 -39.11 -28.46 3.63
C ILE A 155 -38.46 -27.78 4.85
N VAL A 156 -39.04 -26.64 5.24
CA VAL A 156 -38.70 -25.90 6.47
C VAL A 156 -39.69 -26.30 7.54
N LEU A 157 -39.24 -26.98 8.59
CA LEU A 157 -40.13 -27.55 9.61
C LEU A 157 -39.55 -27.54 11.02
N THR A 158 -38.24 -27.73 11.19
CA THR A 158 -37.60 -27.72 12.52
C THR A 158 -37.28 -26.29 12.95
N LYS A 159 -37.08 -26.06 14.25
CA LYS A 159 -36.74 -24.73 14.79
C LYS A 159 -35.49 -24.14 14.13
N ASP A 160 -34.48 -24.97 13.86
CA ASP A 160 -33.26 -24.54 13.17
C ASP A 160 -33.54 -24.19 11.70
N ASP A 161 -34.40 -24.96 11.01
CA ASP A 161 -34.80 -24.63 9.64
C ASP A 161 -35.47 -23.25 9.58
N TYR A 162 -36.39 -22.95 10.50
CA TYR A 162 -37.06 -21.65 10.58
C TYR A 162 -36.12 -20.48 10.91
N TRP A 163 -34.98 -20.74 11.56
CA TRP A 163 -33.99 -19.70 11.86
C TRP A 163 -33.09 -19.43 10.64
N GLU A 164 -32.70 -20.48 9.93
CA GLU A 164 -31.67 -20.40 8.89
C GLU A 164 -32.23 -20.33 7.46
N PHE A 165 -33.55 -20.49 7.21
CA PHE A 165 -34.02 -20.71 5.84
C PHE A 165 -33.74 -19.53 4.88
N PHE A 166 -33.81 -18.29 5.33
CA PHE A 166 -33.42 -17.13 4.50
C PHE A 166 -31.90 -16.95 4.41
N GLU A 167 -31.14 -17.39 5.41
CA GLU A 167 -29.67 -17.44 5.34
C GLU A 167 -29.21 -18.47 4.30
N ARG A 168 -29.93 -19.60 4.22
CA ARG A 168 -29.74 -20.65 3.21
C ARG A 168 -30.35 -20.31 1.86
N ARG A 169 -31.21 -19.27 1.77
CA ARG A 169 -31.92 -18.83 0.55
C ARG A 169 -31.86 -17.31 0.37
N PRO A 170 -30.66 -16.73 0.24
CA PRO A 170 -30.47 -15.29 0.21
C PRO A 170 -31.09 -14.64 -1.04
N ASN A 171 -31.13 -15.31 -2.20
CA ASN A 171 -31.72 -14.74 -3.41
C ASN A 171 -33.24 -14.63 -3.31
N MET A 172 -33.90 -15.63 -2.70
CA MET A 172 -35.34 -15.55 -2.40
C MET A 172 -35.64 -14.43 -1.41
N ALA A 173 -34.83 -14.28 -0.36
CA ALA A 173 -34.98 -13.19 0.61
C ALA A 173 -34.86 -11.81 -0.07
N ASN A 174 -33.87 -11.66 -0.94
CA ASN A 174 -33.59 -10.42 -1.67
C ASN A 174 -34.73 -10.05 -2.62
N ILE A 175 -35.25 -11.01 -3.39
CA ILE A 175 -36.41 -10.76 -4.25
C ILE A 175 -37.61 -10.35 -3.43
N LEU A 176 -37.97 -11.10 -2.38
CA LEU A 176 -39.12 -10.75 -1.56
C LEU A 176 -39.00 -9.36 -0.94
N SER A 177 -37.79 -8.99 -0.49
CA SER A 177 -37.52 -7.66 0.06
C SER A 177 -37.62 -6.57 -1.02
N ALA A 178 -37.12 -6.82 -2.23
CA ALA A 178 -37.24 -5.89 -3.35
C ALA A 178 -38.70 -5.71 -3.80
N GLU A 179 -39.47 -6.79 -3.87
CA GLU A 179 -40.89 -6.75 -4.22
C GLU A 179 -41.70 -6.04 -3.12
N ALA A 180 -41.37 -6.25 -1.84
CA ALA A 180 -41.96 -5.52 -0.73
C ALA A 180 -41.63 -4.01 -0.74
N ALA A 181 -40.53 -3.60 -1.40
CA ALA A 181 -40.20 -2.20 -1.60
C ALA A 181 -41.08 -1.53 -2.66
N ARG A 182 -41.55 -2.28 -3.66
CA ARG A 182 -42.34 -1.77 -4.80
C ARG A 182 -43.84 -2.05 -4.71
N ARG A 183 -44.25 -3.03 -3.91
CA ARG A 183 -45.61 -3.59 -3.94
C ARG A 183 -46.20 -3.68 -2.54
N SER A 184 -47.53 -3.64 -2.47
CA SER A 184 -48.25 -3.90 -1.23
C SER A 184 -48.16 -5.39 -0.89
N LEU A 185 -47.92 -5.73 0.38
CA LEU A 185 -47.96 -7.11 0.85
C LEU A 185 -49.37 -7.44 1.38
N LEU A 186 -49.93 -8.58 0.98
CA LEU A 186 -51.21 -9.06 1.47
C LEU A 186 -51.05 -10.46 2.06
N PHE A 187 -51.25 -10.61 3.36
CA PHE A 187 -51.16 -11.90 4.05
C PHE A 187 -52.54 -12.50 4.31
N VAL A 188 -52.75 -13.74 3.87
CA VAL A 188 -54.01 -14.47 4.00
C VAL A 188 -53.73 -15.87 4.55
N GLY A 189 -54.43 -16.26 5.62
CA GLY A 189 -54.31 -17.61 6.22
C GLY A 189 -53.11 -17.80 7.15
N HIS A 190 -52.47 -16.70 7.60
CA HIS A 190 -51.44 -16.72 8.63
C HIS A 190 -52.02 -16.31 9.99
N GLY A 191 -51.57 -16.94 11.08
CA GLY A 191 -51.86 -16.45 12.43
C GLY A 191 -50.94 -15.28 12.79
N LEU A 192 -51.48 -14.17 13.30
CA LEU A 192 -50.66 -13.01 13.69
C LEU A 192 -49.75 -13.26 14.90
N GLY A 193 -50.10 -14.24 15.73
CA GLY A 193 -49.28 -14.72 16.85
C GLY A 193 -48.28 -15.82 16.45
N ASP A 194 -48.18 -16.16 15.16
CA ASP A 194 -47.20 -17.12 14.67
C ASP A 194 -45.81 -16.46 14.63
N ASP A 195 -44.83 -17.08 15.29
CA ASP A 195 -43.45 -16.61 15.31
C ASP A 195 -42.83 -16.63 13.90
N ASP A 196 -43.26 -17.57 13.05
CA ASP A 196 -42.79 -17.65 11.68
C ASP A 196 -43.31 -16.48 10.82
N PHE A 197 -44.59 -16.13 10.95
CA PHE A 197 -45.15 -14.94 10.31
C PHE A 197 -44.35 -13.67 10.70
N ASN A 198 -44.06 -13.52 12.00
CA ASN A 198 -43.24 -12.42 12.50
C ASN A 198 -41.85 -12.38 11.85
N ARG A 199 -41.18 -13.54 11.74
CA ARG A 199 -39.85 -13.66 11.12
C ARG A 199 -39.89 -13.30 9.64
N ILE A 200 -40.84 -13.85 8.89
CA ILE A 200 -40.99 -13.55 7.45
C ILE A 200 -41.22 -12.06 7.25
N TYR A 201 -42.19 -11.48 7.97
CA TYR A 201 -42.51 -10.07 7.83
C TYR A 201 -41.33 -9.17 8.18
N LEU A 202 -40.66 -9.44 9.31
CA LEU A 202 -39.50 -8.66 9.73
C LEU A 202 -38.34 -8.82 8.76
N GLN A 203 -38.05 -10.02 8.27
CA GLN A 203 -36.95 -10.25 7.34
C GLN A 203 -37.18 -9.51 6.02
N VAL A 204 -38.37 -9.64 5.44
CA VAL A 204 -38.72 -9.03 4.15
C VAL A 204 -38.77 -7.50 4.24
N THR A 205 -39.06 -6.95 5.41
CA THR A 205 -39.26 -5.51 5.58
C THR A 205 -38.14 -4.79 6.35
N ARG A 206 -37.12 -5.52 6.83
CA ARG A 206 -36.07 -5.02 7.74
C ARG A 206 -35.36 -3.78 7.22
N ASN A 207 -35.03 -3.78 5.93
CA ASN A 207 -34.20 -2.75 5.30
C ASN A 207 -35.03 -1.66 4.58
N LEU A 208 -36.37 -1.71 4.69
CA LEU A 208 -37.27 -0.86 3.92
C LEU A 208 -37.78 0.37 4.69
N ALA A 209 -37.48 0.45 6.00
CA ALA A 209 -37.87 1.55 6.90
C ALA A 209 -39.32 2.04 6.69
N GLU A 210 -39.53 3.36 6.68
CA GLU A 210 -40.84 4.02 6.49
C GLU A 210 -41.30 4.11 5.02
N PHE A 211 -40.56 3.57 4.06
CA PHE A 211 -40.78 3.83 2.63
C PHE A 211 -41.51 2.68 1.90
N ARG A 212 -41.89 1.62 2.62
CA ARG A 212 -42.67 0.51 2.07
C ARG A 212 -44.14 0.87 1.82
N HIS A 213 -44.73 0.26 0.79
CA HIS A 213 -46.17 0.29 0.57
C HIS A 213 -46.92 -0.28 1.78
N LYS A 214 -48.15 0.21 1.98
CA LYS A 214 -49.01 -0.25 3.07
C LYS A 214 -49.27 -1.75 2.91
N SER A 215 -49.01 -2.52 3.97
CA SER A 215 -49.23 -3.97 3.99
C SER A 215 -50.56 -4.30 4.65
N TYR A 216 -51.15 -5.44 4.30
CA TYR A 216 -52.45 -5.89 4.80
C TYR A 216 -52.36 -7.34 5.29
N ALA A 217 -53.07 -7.67 6.37
CA ALA A 217 -53.23 -9.05 6.83
C ALA A 217 -54.71 -9.34 7.12
N VAL A 218 -55.19 -10.53 6.75
CA VAL A 218 -56.58 -10.95 6.93
C VAL A 218 -56.66 -11.92 8.10
N GLN A 219 -57.41 -11.56 9.14
CA GLN A 219 -57.54 -12.35 10.36
C GLN A 219 -58.99 -12.36 10.85
N LEU A 220 -59.52 -13.53 11.18
CA LEU A 220 -60.83 -13.66 11.83
C LEU A 220 -60.67 -13.34 13.33
N ASP A 221 -61.52 -12.45 13.86
CA ASP A 221 -61.55 -12.03 15.26
C ASP A 221 -60.16 -11.65 15.84
N PRO A 222 -59.45 -10.65 15.27
CA PRO A 222 -58.09 -10.31 15.71
C PRO A 222 -58.06 -9.70 17.12
N ASP A 223 -57.01 -10.02 17.90
CA ASP A 223 -56.78 -9.41 19.20
C ASP A 223 -56.55 -7.89 19.06
N PRO A 224 -57.26 -7.03 19.80
CA PRO A 224 -57.06 -5.58 19.77
C PRO A 224 -55.61 -5.12 20.04
N VAL A 225 -54.85 -5.89 20.83
CA VAL A 225 -53.43 -5.65 21.11
C VAL A 225 -52.61 -5.88 19.85
N ASP A 226 -52.79 -7.02 19.18
CA ASP A 226 -52.11 -7.33 17.91
C ASP A 226 -52.43 -6.29 16.84
N VAL A 227 -53.70 -5.86 16.74
CA VAL A 227 -54.12 -4.80 15.82
C VAL A 227 -53.30 -3.51 16.03
N THR A 228 -53.05 -3.14 17.28
CA THR A 228 -52.30 -1.93 17.62
C THR A 228 -50.80 -2.10 17.32
N LEU A 229 -50.22 -3.24 17.70
CA LEU A 229 -48.80 -3.54 17.49
C LEU A 229 -48.43 -3.61 16.00
N TRP A 230 -49.26 -4.28 15.20
CA TRP A 230 -49.03 -4.44 13.75
C TRP A 230 -49.28 -3.15 12.98
N LYS A 231 -50.24 -2.33 13.41
CA LYS A 231 -50.47 -1.00 12.82
C LYS A 231 -49.25 -0.08 12.99
N ALA A 232 -48.55 -0.14 14.13
CA ALA A 232 -47.28 0.57 14.32
C ALA A 232 -46.18 0.10 13.35
N LYS A 233 -46.26 -1.15 12.90
CA LYS A 233 -45.42 -1.72 11.84
C LYS A 233 -46.03 -1.53 10.44
N ARG A 234 -46.97 -0.60 10.21
CA ARG A 234 -47.61 -0.36 8.90
C ARG A 234 -48.25 -1.61 8.25
N LEU A 235 -48.70 -2.56 9.06
CA LEU A 235 -49.53 -3.69 8.65
C LEU A 235 -50.97 -3.44 9.13
N GLU A 236 -51.89 -3.24 8.19
CA GLU A 236 -53.32 -3.07 8.49
C GLU A 236 -54.02 -4.43 8.56
N ILE A 237 -54.72 -4.69 9.66
CA ILE A 237 -55.44 -5.95 9.85
C ILE A 237 -56.90 -5.79 9.44
N ILE A 238 -57.35 -6.67 8.54
CA ILE A 238 -58.71 -6.73 8.01
C ILE A 238 -59.46 -7.85 8.75
N PRO A 239 -60.46 -7.53 9.58
CA PRO A 239 -61.18 -8.51 10.40
C PRO A 239 -62.19 -9.30 9.55
N ALA A 240 -61.76 -10.42 8.96
CA ALA A 240 -62.58 -11.23 8.07
C ALA A 240 -62.10 -12.69 8.01
N ASP A 241 -63.02 -13.59 7.65
CA ASP A 241 -62.67 -14.93 7.20
C ASP A 241 -61.96 -14.86 5.83
N ALA A 242 -60.98 -15.73 5.60
CA ALA A 242 -60.17 -15.72 4.38
C ALA A 242 -60.99 -15.98 3.11
N ALA A 243 -61.95 -16.91 3.14
CA ALA A 243 -62.80 -17.20 1.99
C ALA A 243 -63.77 -16.04 1.70
N GLN A 244 -64.38 -15.49 2.75
CA GLN A 244 -65.22 -14.31 2.65
C GLN A 244 -64.45 -13.12 2.05
N PHE A 245 -63.24 -12.85 2.55
CA PHE A 245 -62.39 -11.75 2.07
C PHE A 245 -61.99 -11.92 0.59
N LEU A 246 -61.50 -13.09 0.20
CA LEU A 246 -61.08 -13.36 -1.18
C LEU A 246 -62.25 -13.24 -2.16
N SER A 247 -63.44 -13.69 -1.76
CA SER A 247 -64.67 -13.55 -2.55
C SER A 247 -65.02 -12.07 -2.77
N THR A 248 -65.07 -11.27 -1.70
CA THR A 248 -65.35 -9.82 -1.80
C THR A 248 -64.27 -9.06 -2.57
N LEU A 249 -63.00 -9.42 -2.42
CA LEU A 249 -61.89 -8.85 -3.18
C LEU A 249 -62.02 -9.14 -4.68
N SER A 250 -62.43 -10.36 -5.06
CA SER A 250 -62.69 -10.75 -6.45
C SER A 250 -63.78 -9.91 -7.09
N GLU A 251 -64.87 -9.65 -6.37
CA GLU A 251 -65.95 -8.77 -6.85
C GLU A 251 -65.47 -7.32 -7.03
N ALA A 252 -64.69 -6.80 -6.08
CA ALA A 252 -64.17 -5.43 -6.13
C ALA A 252 -63.17 -5.22 -7.28
N VAL A 253 -62.28 -6.18 -7.55
CA VAL A 253 -61.32 -6.12 -8.67
C VAL A 253 -62.02 -6.18 -10.01
N LYS A 254 -63.02 -7.06 -10.17
CA LYS A 254 -63.83 -7.15 -11.41
C LYS A 254 -64.53 -5.83 -11.74
N ALA A 255 -64.89 -5.04 -10.74
CA ALA A 255 -65.50 -3.72 -10.94
C ALA A 255 -64.51 -2.61 -11.31
N ALA A 256 -63.19 -2.82 -11.17
CA ALA A 256 -62.20 -1.74 -11.12
C ALA A 256 -61.14 -1.74 -12.25
N MET A 257 -61.12 -2.69 -13.20
CA MET A 257 -60.06 -2.78 -14.23
C MET A 257 -60.27 -1.84 -15.44
N PRO A 258 -59.31 -0.97 -15.80
CA PRO A 258 -59.20 -0.31 -17.11
C PRO A 258 -57.93 -0.72 -17.90
N VAL A 259 -57.92 -0.38 -19.19
CA VAL A 259 -57.02 -0.83 -20.29
C VAL A 259 -55.63 -0.18 -20.28
N GLU A 260 -54.62 -0.94 -20.71
CA GLU A 260 -53.17 -0.63 -20.79
C GLU A 260 -52.82 0.68 -21.51
N GLU A 261 -51.85 1.43 -20.94
CA GLU A 261 -51.24 2.63 -21.55
C GLU A 261 -49.94 2.29 -22.29
N ALA A 262 -49.71 2.99 -23.41
CA ALA A 262 -48.58 2.80 -24.32
C ALA A 262 -47.28 3.44 -23.79
N VAL A 263 -46.16 2.74 -23.98
CA VAL A 263 -44.80 3.18 -23.60
C VAL A 263 -44.21 4.07 -24.71
N GLU A 264 -43.55 5.18 -24.33
CA GLU A 264 -42.82 6.07 -25.25
C GLU A 264 -41.61 5.35 -25.89
N GLU A 265 -41.45 5.46 -27.22
CA GLU A 265 -40.31 4.88 -27.95
C GLU A 265 -39.02 5.69 -27.76
N ILE A 266 -37.97 5.03 -27.26
CA ILE A 266 -36.60 5.58 -27.21
C ILE A 266 -36.01 5.58 -28.64
N PRO A 267 -35.45 6.70 -29.14
CA PRO A 267 -34.89 6.78 -30.48
C PRO A 267 -33.70 5.83 -30.69
N ARG A 268 -33.64 5.18 -31.86
CA ARG A 268 -32.64 4.16 -32.19
C ARG A 268 -31.24 4.75 -32.46
N PRO A 269 -30.17 4.08 -32.01
CA PRO A 269 -28.79 4.46 -32.34
C PRO A 269 -28.42 4.21 -33.83
N GLU A 270 -27.28 4.75 -34.28
CA GLU A 270 -26.87 4.74 -35.70
C GLU A 270 -26.28 3.40 -36.19
N ARG A 271 -25.81 2.53 -35.28
CA ARG A 271 -25.13 1.26 -35.62
C ARG A 271 -25.51 0.16 -34.61
N PRO A 272 -25.48 -1.13 -35.00
CA PRO A 272 -25.85 -2.25 -34.13
C PRO A 272 -24.81 -2.56 -33.05
N TYR A 273 -23.52 -2.29 -33.31
CA TYR A 273 -22.42 -2.60 -32.41
C TYR A 273 -21.62 -1.36 -32.07
N LYS A 274 -21.13 -1.30 -30.83
CA LYS A 274 -20.44 -0.12 -30.27
C LYS A 274 -18.92 -0.26 -30.21
N PHE A 275 -18.37 -1.35 -30.73
CA PHE A 275 -16.96 -1.69 -30.59
C PHE A 275 -16.57 -1.69 -29.09
N LEU A 276 -15.51 -0.98 -28.70
CA LEU A 276 -15.06 -0.87 -27.30
C LEU A 276 -15.75 0.25 -26.49
N ASP A 277 -16.73 0.96 -27.05
CA ASP A 277 -17.52 1.94 -26.28
C ASP A 277 -18.55 1.22 -25.38
N TYR A 278 -18.80 1.75 -24.18
CA TYR A 278 -19.83 1.22 -23.29
C TYR A 278 -21.24 1.64 -23.72
N PHE A 279 -22.26 0.84 -23.42
CA PHE A 279 -23.67 1.16 -23.66
C PHE A 279 -24.19 2.17 -22.63
N GLU A 280 -24.92 3.18 -23.09
CA GLU A 280 -25.56 4.23 -22.29
C GLU A 280 -27.10 4.10 -22.36
N ALA A 281 -27.85 4.94 -21.64
CA ALA A 281 -29.32 4.91 -21.62
C ALA A 281 -29.98 5.04 -23.02
N ARG A 282 -29.32 5.72 -23.98
CA ARG A 282 -29.81 5.81 -25.37
C ARG A 282 -29.63 4.52 -26.18
N ASP A 283 -28.76 3.62 -25.72
CA ASP A 283 -28.40 2.39 -26.43
C ASP A 283 -29.23 1.18 -25.93
N VAL A 284 -30.19 1.39 -25.03
CA VAL A 284 -31.10 0.35 -24.52
C VAL A 284 -31.72 -0.51 -25.65
N PRO A 285 -32.17 0.03 -26.79
CA PRO A 285 -32.75 -0.78 -27.87
C PRO A 285 -31.82 -1.82 -28.50
N ILE A 286 -30.50 -1.69 -28.31
CA ILE A 286 -29.46 -2.57 -28.87
C ILE A 286 -28.65 -3.28 -27.78
N PHE A 287 -29.04 -3.17 -26.50
CA PHE A 287 -28.33 -3.76 -25.37
C PHE A 287 -28.99 -5.09 -24.95
N TYR A 288 -28.40 -6.20 -25.40
CA TYR A 288 -28.89 -7.57 -25.15
C TYR A 288 -27.85 -8.46 -24.46
N GLY A 289 -28.27 -9.63 -23.98
CA GLY A 289 -27.44 -10.62 -23.30
C GLY A 289 -27.27 -10.39 -21.78
N ARG A 290 -28.02 -9.45 -21.20
CA ARG A 290 -28.02 -9.11 -19.75
C ARG A 290 -29.42 -8.99 -19.14
N GLU A 291 -30.38 -9.69 -19.74
CA GLU A 291 -31.80 -9.67 -19.41
C GLU A 291 -32.07 -10.19 -17.99
N LEU A 292 -31.22 -11.10 -17.48
CA LEU A 292 -31.31 -11.62 -16.12
C LEU A 292 -30.52 -10.78 -15.11
N GLU A 293 -29.31 -10.34 -15.49
CA GLU A 293 -28.40 -9.63 -14.60
C GLU A 293 -28.87 -8.20 -14.29
N ALA A 294 -29.42 -7.48 -15.26
CA ALA A 294 -29.85 -6.09 -15.04
C ALA A 294 -30.99 -5.98 -14.02
N PRO A 295 -32.11 -6.73 -14.13
CA PRO A 295 -33.17 -6.71 -13.12
C PRO A 295 -32.71 -7.28 -11.76
N ALA A 296 -31.83 -8.28 -11.76
CA ALA A 296 -31.30 -8.84 -10.52
C ALA A 296 -30.46 -7.82 -9.74
N LEU A 297 -29.54 -7.12 -10.42
CA LEU A 297 -28.72 -6.08 -9.80
C LEU A 297 -29.58 -4.90 -9.33
N GLN A 298 -30.57 -4.46 -10.13
CA GLN A 298 -31.54 -3.43 -9.74
C GLN A 298 -32.27 -3.81 -8.43
N ARG A 299 -32.83 -5.02 -8.35
CA ARG A 299 -33.52 -5.52 -7.15
C ARG A 299 -32.59 -5.53 -5.93
N GLN A 300 -31.34 -5.95 -6.11
CA GLN A 300 -30.34 -5.95 -5.03
C GLN A 300 -30.01 -4.54 -4.55
N ILE A 301 -29.84 -3.57 -5.47
CA ILE A 301 -29.64 -2.15 -5.13
C ILE A 301 -30.83 -1.62 -4.34
N MET A 302 -32.06 -1.96 -4.72
CA MET A 302 -33.25 -1.47 -4.01
C MET A 302 -33.40 -2.03 -2.60
N ALA A 303 -33.04 -3.31 -2.41
CA ALA A 303 -33.15 -4.02 -1.13
C ALA A 303 -32.08 -3.63 -0.10
N HIS A 304 -30.97 -3.00 -0.52
CA HIS A 304 -29.79 -2.78 0.31
C HIS A 304 -29.23 -1.35 0.21
N LYS A 305 -28.71 -0.82 1.32
CA LYS A 305 -28.10 0.53 1.35
C LYS A 305 -26.79 0.61 0.55
N LEU A 306 -26.03 -0.48 0.51
CA LEU A 306 -24.77 -0.57 -0.22
C LEU A 306 -24.75 -1.89 -0.99
N THR A 307 -24.41 -1.80 -2.29
CA THR A 307 -24.23 -2.96 -3.17
C THR A 307 -22.87 -2.87 -3.85
N VAL A 308 -22.10 -3.96 -3.80
CA VAL A 308 -20.79 -4.05 -4.45
C VAL A 308 -20.92 -4.85 -5.74
N LEU A 309 -20.80 -4.19 -6.88
CA LEU A 309 -20.70 -4.80 -8.21
C LEU A 309 -19.23 -5.05 -8.52
N TYR A 310 -18.85 -6.30 -8.79
CA TYR A 310 -17.47 -6.65 -9.12
C TYR A 310 -17.39 -7.66 -10.25
N GLY A 311 -16.29 -7.67 -10.99
CA GLY A 311 -16.07 -8.56 -12.13
C GLY A 311 -14.73 -8.28 -12.80
N ALA A 312 -14.26 -9.19 -13.64
CA ALA A 312 -13.04 -8.99 -14.44
C ALA A 312 -13.13 -7.72 -15.32
N SER A 313 -11.99 -7.29 -15.88
CA SER A 313 -11.99 -6.22 -16.89
C SER A 313 -12.80 -6.66 -18.12
N GLY A 314 -13.36 -5.73 -18.88
CA GLY A 314 -14.07 -6.05 -20.14
C GLY A 314 -15.44 -6.75 -20.02
N VAL A 315 -15.83 -7.27 -18.86
CA VAL A 315 -17.11 -8.01 -18.67
C VAL A 315 -18.39 -7.17 -18.82
N GLY A 316 -18.26 -5.86 -19.00
CA GLY A 316 -19.38 -4.96 -19.26
C GLY A 316 -20.04 -4.29 -18.04
N LYS A 317 -19.33 -4.15 -16.90
CA LYS A 317 -19.87 -3.53 -15.66
C LYS A 317 -20.50 -2.15 -15.90
N THR A 318 -19.78 -1.23 -16.55
CA THR A 318 -20.28 0.11 -16.87
C THR A 318 -21.48 0.07 -17.82
N SER A 319 -21.49 -0.82 -18.81
CA SER A 319 -22.63 -0.98 -19.72
C SER A 319 -23.87 -1.51 -19.00
N LEU A 320 -23.69 -2.49 -18.11
CA LEU A 320 -24.76 -3.01 -17.26
C LEU A 320 -25.36 -1.91 -16.38
N LEU A 321 -24.53 -1.08 -15.76
CA LEU A 321 -25.01 0.03 -14.93
C LEU A 321 -25.76 1.10 -15.75
N GLN A 322 -25.16 1.58 -16.83
CA GLN A 322 -25.70 2.73 -17.57
C GLN A 322 -26.87 2.41 -18.51
N ALA A 323 -26.83 1.28 -19.20
CA ALA A 323 -27.91 0.87 -20.10
C ALA A 323 -28.87 -0.13 -19.45
N GLY A 324 -28.36 -1.00 -18.56
CA GLY A 324 -29.19 -2.01 -17.89
C GLY A 324 -29.93 -1.48 -16.66
N VAL A 325 -29.22 -0.88 -15.71
CA VAL A 325 -29.76 -0.65 -14.36
C VAL A 325 -30.32 0.75 -14.15
N ILE A 326 -29.57 1.80 -14.52
CA ILE A 326 -29.95 3.20 -14.28
C ILE A 326 -31.33 3.55 -14.89
N PRO A 327 -31.62 3.21 -16.16
CA PRO A 327 -32.93 3.51 -16.75
C PRO A 327 -34.08 2.87 -15.97
N ARG A 328 -33.91 1.61 -15.55
CA ARG A 328 -34.92 0.89 -14.76
C ARG A 328 -35.09 1.49 -13.35
N LEU A 329 -34.01 2.01 -12.74
CA LEU A 329 -34.10 2.75 -11.48
C LEU A 329 -34.87 4.06 -11.63
N HIS A 330 -34.74 4.76 -12.77
CA HIS A 330 -35.54 5.96 -13.07
C HIS A 330 -37.03 5.64 -13.19
N GLU A 331 -37.38 4.52 -13.84
CA GLU A 331 -38.76 4.02 -13.92
C GLU A 331 -39.36 3.74 -12.52
N ASP A 332 -38.54 3.29 -11.57
CA ASP A 332 -38.94 3.09 -10.16
C ASP A 332 -38.95 4.39 -9.31
N GLY A 333 -38.69 5.55 -9.93
CA GLY A 333 -38.70 6.85 -9.27
C GLY A 333 -37.44 7.18 -8.46
N TYR A 334 -36.31 6.52 -8.72
CA TYR A 334 -35.02 6.91 -8.13
C TYR A 334 -34.33 7.99 -8.97
N ALA A 335 -33.79 9.01 -8.29
CA ALA A 335 -32.73 9.84 -8.84
C ALA A 335 -31.40 9.08 -8.78
N THR A 336 -30.56 9.21 -9.81
CA THR A 336 -29.24 8.55 -9.85
C THR A 336 -28.13 9.55 -10.03
N PHE A 337 -27.10 9.50 -9.18
CA PHE A 337 -25.84 10.22 -9.40
C PHE A 337 -24.79 9.22 -9.88
N TYR A 338 -24.31 9.41 -11.12
CA TYR A 338 -23.23 8.60 -11.66
C TYR A 338 -21.90 9.33 -11.45
N VAL A 339 -21.05 8.74 -10.62
CA VAL A 339 -19.78 9.31 -10.17
C VAL A 339 -18.66 8.36 -10.58
N ARG A 340 -17.71 8.85 -11.37
CA ARG A 340 -16.45 8.13 -11.58
C ARG A 340 -15.47 8.53 -10.50
N SER A 341 -14.84 7.54 -9.87
CA SER A 341 -13.94 7.77 -8.71
C SER A 341 -12.54 8.24 -9.13
N LEU A 342 -12.46 9.08 -10.17
CA LEU A 342 -11.21 9.61 -10.73
C LEU A 342 -10.72 10.87 -9.98
N GLU A 343 -11.61 11.53 -9.23
CA GLU A 343 -11.40 12.75 -8.43
C GLU A 343 -11.96 12.56 -7.01
N ASP A 344 -12.07 13.64 -6.20
CA ASP A 344 -12.76 13.62 -4.90
C ASP A 344 -14.26 13.29 -5.08
N PRO A 345 -14.72 12.06 -4.74
CA PRO A 345 -16.06 11.63 -5.06
C PRO A 345 -17.13 12.39 -4.25
N ALA A 346 -16.79 12.91 -3.05
CA ALA A 346 -17.71 13.71 -2.26
C ALA A 346 -18.06 15.02 -3.00
N GLN A 347 -17.07 15.64 -3.64
CA GLN A 347 -17.30 16.87 -4.41
C GLN A 347 -18.17 16.63 -5.63
N THR A 348 -17.94 15.54 -6.37
CA THR A 348 -18.79 15.19 -7.52
C THR A 348 -20.25 14.96 -7.10
N ILE A 349 -20.48 14.26 -5.99
CA ILE A 349 -21.83 14.05 -5.43
C ILE A 349 -22.50 15.40 -5.11
N LYS A 350 -21.78 16.34 -4.52
CA LYS A 350 -22.32 17.68 -4.20
C LYS A 350 -22.71 18.46 -5.47
N VAL A 351 -21.91 18.36 -6.53
CA VAL A 351 -22.20 19.00 -7.83
C VAL A 351 -23.46 18.42 -8.46
N GLU A 352 -23.61 17.09 -8.48
CA GLU A 352 -24.82 16.45 -9.02
C GLU A 352 -26.08 16.79 -8.19
N ALA A 353 -25.95 16.90 -6.86
CA ALA A 353 -27.04 17.34 -6.00
C ALA A 353 -27.50 18.77 -6.30
N LEU A 354 -26.57 19.70 -6.56
CA LEU A 354 -26.91 21.08 -6.95
C LEU A 354 -27.60 21.15 -8.32
N ARG A 355 -27.21 20.28 -9.26
CA ARG A 355 -27.87 20.17 -10.57
C ARG A 355 -29.31 19.68 -10.42
N LEU A 356 -29.54 18.65 -9.60
CA LEU A 356 -30.87 18.10 -9.37
C LEU A 356 -31.80 19.09 -8.65
N ALA A 357 -31.27 19.92 -7.76
CA ALA A 357 -32.03 20.94 -7.04
C ALA A 357 -32.37 22.19 -7.89
N ASP A 358 -31.95 22.22 -9.15
CA ASP A 358 -32.19 23.32 -10.10
C ASP A 358 -31.66 24.69 -9.60
N LEU A 359 -30.64 24.67 -8.73
CA LEU A 359 -30.11 25.84 -8.03
C LEU A 359 -29.07 26.67 -8.82
N THR A 360 -28.77 26.35 -10.10
CA THR A 360 -27.97 27.25 -10.98
C THR A 360 -28.11 26.98 -12.49
N PRO A 361 -28.23 28.03 -13.33
CA PRO A 361 -28.05 27.94 -14.79
C PRO A 361 -26.57 28.06 -15.17
N TRP A 362 -26.03 27.10 -15.92
CA TRP A 362 -24.69 27.22 -16.54
C TRP A 362 -24.80 27.63 -18.01
N PRO A 363 -24.00 28.60 -18.49
CA PRO A 363 -23.92 28.91 -19.91
C PRO A 363 -23.28 27.74 -20.70
N PRO A 364 -23.73 27.47 -21.95
CA PRO A 364 -23.26 26.34 -22.76
C PRO A 364 -21.74 26.29 -23.01
N SER A 365 -21.04 27.40 -22.82
CA SER A 365 -19.61 27.57 -23.09
C SER A 365 -18.65 26.89 -22.09
N LEU A 366 -19.17 26.25 -21.04
CA LEU A 366 -18.38 25.52 -20.04
C LEU A 366 -18.50 23.99 -20.19
N ARG A 367 -19.25 23.51 -21.21
CA ARG A 367 -19.17 22.12 -21.68
C ARG A 367 -17.94 21.98 -22.58
N GLY A 368 -16.79 21.68 -21.98
CA GLY A 368 -15.57 21.41 -22.72
C GLY A 368 -14.58 22.56 -22.67
N LYS A 369 -13.85 22.63 -21.55
CA LYS A 369 -12.43 22.97 -21.45
C LYS A 369 -12.06 22.82 -19.97
N GLY A 370 -11.06 22.00 -19.70
CA GLY A 370 -10.53 21.78 -18.36
C GLY A 370 -10.04 23.08 -17.72
N GLU A 371 -9.85 23.00 -16.41
CA GLU A 371 -9.35 24.06 -15.51
C GLU A 371 -10.34 25.15 -15.11
N ILE A 372 -11.43 24.79 -14.42
CA ILE A 372 -12.01 25.65 -13.37
C ILE A 372 -12.58 24.72 -12.28
N SER A 373 -12.03 24.75 -11.06
CA SER A 373 -12.67 24.11 -9.91
C SER A 373 -14.12 24.62 -9.80
N PRO A 374 -15.15 23.75 -9.74
CA PRO A 374 -16.52 24.23 -9.61
C PRO A 374 -16.63 25.08 -8.33
N PRO A 375 -17.35 26.20 -8.38
CA PRO A 375 -17.36 27.15 -7.28
C PRO A 375 -18.00 26.51 -6.04
N ARG A 376 -17.47 26.84 -4.84
CA ARG A 376 -17.99 26.47 -3.49
C ARG A 376 -19.34 27.13 -3.19
N VAL A 377 -20.29 27.08 -4.11
CA VAL A 377 -21.59 27.74 -3.97
C VAL A 377 -22.41 26.95 -2.95
N GLY A 378 -22.47 27.48 -1.73
CA GLY A 378 -23.38 27.02 -0.71
C GLY A 378 -22.82 26.05 0.33
N GLU A 379 -21.55 25.66 0.31
CA GLU A 379 -20.94 24.88 1.40
C GLU A 379 -20.76 25.76 2.66
N ARG A 380 -21.27 25.29 3.79
CA ARG A 380 -20.92 25.87 5.11
C ARG A 380 -19.60 25.24 5.58
N PRO A 381 -18.65 26.00 6.14
CA PRO A 381 -17.39 25.45 6.63
C PRO A 381 -17.63 24.31 7.63
N GLY A 382 -17.09 23.12 7.35
CA GLY A 382 -17.25 21.94 8.20
C GLY A 382 -18.57 21.17 8.06
N GLU A 383 -19.41 21.49 7.06
CA GLU A 383 -20.63 20.73 6.75
C GLU A 383 -20.28 19.41 6.05
N GLY A 384 -20.61 18.27 6.67
CA GLY A 384 -20.45 16.94 6.08
C GLY A 384 -21.44 16.66 4.95
N LEU A 385 -21.12 15.68 4.09
CA LEU A 385 -21.90 15.34 2.90
C LEU A 385 -23.39 15.06 3.18
N ASN A 386 -23.71 14.31 4.23
CA ASN A 386 -25.10 14.00 4.58
C ASN A 386 -25.92 15.27 4.90
N THR A 387 -25.34 16.20 5.65
CA THR A 387 -25.99 17.45 6.05
C THR A 387 -26.21 18.35 4.83
N PHE A 388 -25.22 18.39 3.93
CA PHE A 388 -25.33 19.09 2.66
C PHE A 388 -26.47 18.52 1.79
N LEU A 389 -26.52 17.20 1.60
CA LEU A 389 -27.53 16.53 0.78
C LEU A 389 -28.95 16.78 1.32
N ARG A 390 -29.16 16.67 2.64
CA ARG A 390 -30.47 16.95 3.27
C ARG A 390 -30.98 18.36 3.02
N ARG A 391 -30.05 19.32 2.91
CA ARG A 391 -30.38 20.73 2.72
C ARG A 391 -30.71 21.06 1.27
N VAL A 392 -30.03 20.41 0.33
CA VAL A 392 -30.11 20.71 -1.10
C VAL A 392 -31.19 19.88 -1.79
N LEU A 393 -31.33 18.62 -1.41
CA LEU A 393 -32.29 17.71 -2.04
C LEU A 393 -33.68 17.81 -1.42
N PRO A 394 -34.76 17.64 -2.21
CA PRO A 394 -36.11 17.49 -1.68
C PRO A 394 -36.19 16.32 -0.66
N PRO A 395 -36.99 16.43 0.41
CA PRO A 395 -37.11 15.38 1.44
C PRO A 395 -37.60 14.02 0.92
N GLU A 396 -38.32 14.01 -0.20
CA GLU A 396 -38.91 12.81 -0.83
C GLU A 396 -37.96 12.16 -1.85
N THR A 397 -36.73 12.68 -2.02
CA THR A 397 -35.80 12.19 -3.05
C THR A 397 -35.22 10.83 -2.67
N ARG A 398 -35.49 9.84 -3.52
CA ARG A 398 -34.89 8.50 -3.46
C ARG A 398 -33.62 8.51 -4.31
N LEU A 399 -32.46 8.40 -3.68
CA LEU A 399 -31.18 8.60 -4.35
C LEU A 399 -30.38 7.30 -4.45
N VAL A 400 -29.84 7.01 -5.64
CA VAL A 400 -28.81 5.99 -5.85
C VAL A 400 -27.53 6.66 -6.34
N VAL A 401 -26.45 6.54 -5.58
CA VAL A 401 -25.12 7.00 -6.00
C VAL A 401 -24.33 5.83 -6.55
N VAL A 402 -24.03 5.86 -7.85
CA VAL A 402 -23.23 4.85 -8.53
C VAL A 402 -21.80 5.35 -8.60
N LEU A 403 -20.91 4.68 -7.85
CA LEU A 403 -19.48 4.92 -7.84
C LEU A 403 -18.83 3.89 -8.77
N ASP A 404 -18.63 4.26 -10.04
CA ASP A 404 -18.06 3.39 -11.07
C ASP A 404 -16.54 3.55 -11.18
N GLN A 405 -15.88 2.49 -11.66
CA GLN A 405 -14.40 2.35 -11.66
C GLN A 405 -13.80 2.63 -10.28
N PHE A 406 -14.40 2.07 -9.24
CA PHE A 406 -14.07 2.33 -7.85
C PHE A 406 -12.66 1.84 -7.46
N GLU A 407 -12.02 0.99 -8.27
CA GLU A 407 -10.60 0.67 -8.11
C GLU A 407 -9.70 1.92 -8.08
N GLU A 408 -10.05 2.97 -8.82
CA GLU A 408 -9.29 4.22 -8.90
C GLU A 408 -9.23 4.97 -7.56
N PHE A 409 -10.23 4.75 -6.70
CA PHE A 409 -10.25 5.26 -5.33
C PHE A 409 -9.01 4.81 -4.56
N PHE A 410 -8.58 3.55 -4.73
CA PHE A 410 -7.41 2.98 -4.04
C PHE A 410 -6.08 3.34 -4.69
N ILE A 411 -6.10 3.61 -6.00
CA ILE A 411 -4.90 3.88 -6.79
C ILE A 411 -4.47 5.35 -6.64
N ARG A 412 -5.43 6.29 -6.67
CA ARG A 412 -5.14 7.72 -6.87
C ARG A 412 -5.25 8.59 -5.63
N LEU A 413 -6.17 8.27 -4.73
CA LEU A 413 -6.44 9.11 -3.57
C LEU A 413 -5.52 8.71 -2.41
N GLY A 414 -4.86 9.68 -1.78
CA GLY A 414 -4.04 9.43 -0.59
C GLY A 414 -4.89 8.99 0.61
N ASP A 415 -4.27 8.25 1.53
CA ASP A 415 -4.94 7.64 2.69
C ASP A 415 -5.84 8.59 3.50
N GLY A 416 -5.42 9.84 3.68
CA GLY A 416 -6.20 10.84 4.41
C GLY A 416 -7.53 11.19 3.73
N VAL A 417 -7.51 11.35 2.41
CA VAL A 417 -8.71 11.65 1.61
C VAL A 417 -9.63 10.43 1.54
N ARG A 418 -9.06 9.22 1.38
CA ARG A 418 -9.83 7.98 1.37
C ARG A 418 -10.60 7.79 2.67
N ARG A 419 -9.94 7.92 3.82
CA ARG A 419 -10.59 7.80 5.14
C ARG A 419 -11.69 8.85 5.32
N ALA A 420 -11.46 10.10 4.92
CA ALA A 420 -12.47 11.15 5.02
C ALA A 420 -13.72 10.83 4.17
N PHE A 421 -13.53 10.38 2.93
CA PHE A 421 -14.65 9.99 2.06
C PHE A 421 -15.41 8.77 2.60
N ILE A 422 -14.70 7.75 3.12
CA ILE A 422 -15.32 6.57 3.74
C ILE A 422 -16.25 7.00 4.89
N GLU A 423 -15.80 7.91 5.74
CA GLU A 423 -16.62 8.44 6.83
C GLU A 423 -17.83 9.23 6.33
N GLU A 424 -17.65 10.10 5.32
CA GLU A 424 -18.76 10.87 4.74
C GLU A 424 -19.80 9.98 4.06
N LEU A 425 -19.37 8.96 3.31
CA LEU A 425 -20.27 8.02 2.65
C LEU A 425 -21.02 7.16 3.67
N ALA A 426 -20.31 6.63 4.69
CA ALA A 426 -20.92 5.87 5.77
C ALA A 426 -21.99 6.71 6.51
N ALA A 427 -21.67 7.97 6.82
CA ALA A 427 -22.61 8.89 7.44
C ALA A 427 -23.84 9.18 6.58
N CYS A 428 -23.72 9.18 5.24
CA CYS A 428 -24.87 9.32 4.35
C CYS A 428 -25.74 8.05 4.31
N LEU A 429 -25.14 6.87 4.34
CA LEU A 429 -25.85 5.60 4.25
C LEU A 429 -26.56 5.22 5.56
N GLU A 430 -25.99 5.61 6.71
CA GLU A 430 -26.57 5.47 8.06
C GLU A 430 -27.67 6.49 8.36
N ASP A 431 -27.83 7.49 7.50
CA ASP A 431 -28.80 8.55 7.69
C ASP A 431 -30.20 8.13 7.22
N ASP A 432 -31.10 7.81 8.16
CA ASP A 432 -32.48 7.40 7.85
C ASP A 432 -33.32 8.49 7.19
N ALA A 433 -32.95 9.77 7.32
CA ALA A 433 -33.64 10.87 6.66
C ALA A 433 -33.19 11.07 5.21
N LEU A 434 -32.07 10.46 4.80
CA LEU A 434 -31.64 10.39 3.41
C LEU A 434 -32.00 9.01 2.86
N GLU A 435 -32.92 8.97 1.89
CA GLU A 435 -33.20 7.72 1.16
C GLU A 435 -32.10 7.43 0.12
N MET A 436 -30.85 7.41 0.57
CA MET A 436 -29.66 7.18 -0.22
C MET A 436 -29.23 5.71 -0.19
N ARG A 437 -28.88 5.21 -1.38
CA ARG A 437 -28.22 3.92 -1.62
C ARG A 437 -26.93 4.18 -2.41
N ALA A 438 -25.94 3.31 -2.28
CA ALA A 438 -24.70 3.39 -3.03
C ALA A 438 -24.37 2.08 -3.74
N VAL A 439 -23.75 2.20 -4.92
CA VAL A 439 -23.23 1.08 -5.69
C VAL A 439 -21.74 1.29 -5.90
N LEU A 440 -20.91 0.36 -5.43
CA LEU A 440 -19.46 0.36 -5.69
C LEU A 440 -19.19 -0.62 -6.83
N SER A 441 -18.77 -0.11 -7.99
CA SER A 441 -18.42 -0.95 -9.15
C SER A 441 -16.91 -1.00 -9.32
N LEU A 442 -16.30 -2.18 -9.18
CA LEU A 442 -14.84 -2.37 -9.24
C LEU A 442 -14.39 -3.66 -9.91
N ARG A 443 -13.09 -3.78 -10.17
CA ARG A 443 -12.47 -5.01 -10.67
C ARG A 443 -12.29 -6.08 -9.59
N ASP A 444 -12.29 -7.34 -10.02
CA ASP A 444 -12.13 -8.52 -9.14
C ASP A 444 -10.86 -8.46 -8.27
N ASP A 445 -9.74 -7.97 -8.81
CA ASP A 445 -8.45 -7.88 -8.12
C ASP A 445 -8.39 -6.78 -7.05
N TYR A 446 -9.26 -5.77 -7.14
CA TYR A 446 -9.39 -4.71 -6.13
C TYR A 446 -10.45 -5.02 -5.07
N PHE A 447 -11.21 -6.12 -5.22
CA PHE A 447 -12.26 -6.48 -4.28
C PHE A 447 -11.78 -6.59 -2.83
N VAL A 448 -10.57 -7.13 -2.63
CA VAL A 448 -9.97 -7.28 -1.29
C VAL A 448 -9.62 -5.92 -0.65
N ARG A 449 -9.35 -4.88 -1.45
CA ARG A 449 -9.02 -3.53 -0.96
C ARG A 449 -10.21 -2.84 -0.28
N LEU A 450 -11.43 -3.33 -0.49
CA LEU A 450 -12.62 -2.90 0.27
C LEU A 450 -12.52 -3.20 1.77
N ASP A 451 -11.51 -3.95 2.25
CA ASP A 451 -11.25 -4.08 3.69
C ASP A 451 -10.96 -2.73 4.36
N GLU A 452 -10.47 -1.72 3.61
CA GLU A 452 -10.36 -0.34 4.08
C GLU A 452 -11.73 0.23 4.53
N PHE A 453 -12.83 -0.20 3.90
CA PHE A 453 -14.20 0.15 4.31
C PHE A 453 -14.69 -0.67 5.49
N ALA A 454 -14.22 -1.91 5.65
CA ALA A 454 -14.67 -2.82 6.70
C ALA A 454 -14.41 -2.29 8.12
N VAL A 455 -13.39 -1.43 8.27
CA VAL A 455 -13.08 -0.74 9.54
C VAL A 455 -14.25 0.12 10.02
N ARG A 456 -14.88 0.88 9.11
CA ARG A 456 -16.00 1.78 9.43
C ARG A 456 -17.36 1.12 9.18
N TRP A 457 -17.43 0.22 8.21
CA TRP A 457 -18.63 -0.49 7.78
C TRP A 457 -18.33 -1.99 7.61
N PRO A 458 -18.40 -2.80 8.69
CA PRO A 458 -18.04 -4.22 8.65
C PRO A 458 -18.85 -5.07 7.66
N ARG A 459 -20.04 -4.59 7.27
CA ARG A 459 -21.00 -5.26 6.38
C ARG A 459 -20.82 -4.92 4.89
N VAL A 460 -19.69 -4.34 4.50
CA VAL A 460 -19.44 -3.89 3.11
C VAL A 460 -19.49 -5.07 2.12
N PHE A 461 -19.20 -6.29 2.60
CA PHE A 461 -19.17 -7.51 1.81
C PHE A 461 -20.49 -8.31 1.80
N ASP A 462 -21.51 -7.87 2.55
CA ASP A 462 -22.77 -8.60 2.72
C ASP A 462 -23.53 -8.67 1.39
N ASN A 463 -23.50 -7.58 0.61
CA ASN A 463 -24.29 -7.42 -0.61
C ASN A 463 -23.40 -7.24 -1.83
N ARG A 464 -23.03 -8.37 -2.43
CA ARG A 464 -22.14 -8.43 -3.57
C ARG A 464 -22.83 -9.02 -4.80
N PHE A 465 -22.52 -8.47 -5.97
CA PHE A 465 -22.98 -8.95 -7.27
C PHE A 465 -21.77 -9.15 -8.17
N ARG A 466 -21.44 -10.41 -8.49
CA ARG A 466 -20.33 -10.72 -9.39
C ARG A 466 -20.81 -10.82 -10.82
N LEU A 467 -20.39 -9.91 -11.68
CA LEU A 467 -20.66 -9.98 -13.12
C LEU A 467 -19.63 -10.89 -13.79
N ARG A 468 -20.12 -11.89 -14.53
CA ARG A 468 -19.30 -12.85 -15.27
C ARG A 468 -19.38 -12.59 -16.78
N ASN A 469 -18.51 -13.24 -17.55
CA ASN A 469 -18.62 -13.31 -19.01
C ASN A 469 -19.98 -13.87 -19.43
N LEU A 470 -20.36 -13.60 -20.69
CA LEU A 470 -21.59 -14.13 -21.26
C LEU A 470 -21.45 -15.64 -21.44
N ASP A 471 -22.51 -16.38 -21.14
CA ASP A 471 -22.66 -17.76 -21.59
C ASP A 471 -23.07 -17.77 -23.08
N GLU A 472 -23.07 -18.95 -23.70
CA GLU A 472 -23.35 -19.12 -25.12
C GLU A 472 -24.71 -18.51 -25.51
N GLU A 473 -25.78 -18.82 -24.77
CA GLU A 473 -27.13 -18.29 -25.01
C GLU A 473 -27.18 -16.77 -24.94
N LYS A 474 -26.58 -16.14 -23.92
CA LYS A 474 -26.54 -14.68 -23.81
C LYS A 474 -25.65 -14.02 -24.86
N ALA A 475 -24.54 -14.66 -25.23
CA ALA A 475 -23.66 -14.18 -26.28
C ALA A 475 -24.38 -14.20 -27.64
N GLU A 476 -25.15 -15.26 -27.92
CA GLU A 476 -25.98 -15.36 -29.11
C GLU A 476 -26.97 -14.20 -29.20
N LEU A 477 -27.70 -13.91 -28.11
CA LEU A 477 -28.62 -12.77 -28.03
C LEU A 477 -27.90 -11.42 -28.27
N ALA A 478 -26.71 -11.25 -27.68
CA ALA A 478 -25.90 -10.03 -27.81
C ALA A 478 -25.28 -9.85 -29.21
N ILE A 479 -25.25 -10.89 -30.05
CA ILE A 479 -24.84 -10.83 -31.45
C ILE A 479 -26.06 -10.62 -32.34
N PHE A 480 -27.06 -11.50 -32.22
CA PHE A 480 -28.14 -11.58 -33.18
C PHE A 480 -29.14 -10.43 -33.07
N LEU A 481 -29.60 -10.09 -31.86
CA LEU A 481 -30.68 -9.12 -31.67
C LEU A 481 -30.30 -7.68 -32.05
N PRO A 482 -29.09 -7.16 -31.74
CA PRO A 482 -28.69 -5.84 -32.23
C PRO A 482 -28.69 -5.75 -33.76
N ALA A 483 -28.18 -6.77 -34.47
CA ALA A 483 -28.19 -6.81 -35.94
C ALA A 483 -29.62 -6.79 -36.51
N GLN A 484 -30.53 -7.56 -35.90
CA GLN A 484 -31.92 -7.65 -36.34
C GLN A 484 -32.62 -6.28 -36.32
N GLN A 485 -32.32 -5.41 -35.34
CA GLN A 485 -32.87 -4.05 -35.26
C GLN A 485 -32.51 -3.15 -36.45
N PHE A 486 -31.46 -3.52 -37.20
CA PHE A 486 -30.98 -2.81 -38.40
C PHE A 486 -31.26 -3.58 -39.70
N GLY A 487 -32.08 -4.64 -39.65
CA GLY A 487 -32.39 -5.47 -40.82
C GLY A 487 -31.21 -6.32 -41.32
N LEU A 488 -30.30 -6.67 -40.41
CA LEU A 488 -29.15 -7.53 -40.69
C LEU A 488 -29.38 -8.94 -40.12
N SER A 489 -28.81 -9.95 -40.78
CA SER A 489 -28.87 -11.35 -40.35
C SER A 489 -27.49 -12.02 -40.38
N TYR A 490 -27.33 -13.10 -39.61
CA TYR A 490 -26.16 -13.97 -39.64
C TYR A 490 -26.52 -15.29 -40.33
N GLU A 491 -25.58 -15.87 -41.08
CA GLU A 491 -25.64 -17.30 -41.42
C GLU A 491 -25.51 -18.15 -40.15
N ASP A 492 -26.30 -19.22 -40.05
CA ASP A 492 -26.30 -20.11 -38.88
C ASP A 492 -24.90 -20.70 -38.64
N GLU A 493 -24.20 -21.09 -39.71
CA GLU A 493 -22.84 -21.63 -39.64
C GLU A 493 -21.81 -20.60 -39.16
N LEU A 494 -21.99 -19.31 -39.52
CA LEU A 494 -21.14 -18.23 -39.02
C LEU A 494 -21.37 -17.99 -37.53
N LEU A 495 -22.63 -17.96 -37.09
CA LEU A 495 -22.98 -17.71 -35.70
C LEU A 495 -22.40 -18.80 -34.78
N GLN A 496 -22.55 -20.06 -35.17
CA GLN A 496 -21.94 -21.20 -34.46
C GLN A 496 -20.40 -21.11 -34.43
N GLN A 497 -19.78 -20.73 -35.54
CA GLN A 497 -18.32 -20.58 -35.60
C GLN A 497 -17.82 -19.42 -34.71
N LEU A 498 -18.53 -18.28 -34.68
CA LEU A 498 -18.20 -17.14 -33.83
C LEU A 498 -18.28 -17.49 -32.34
N LEU A 499 -19.34 -18.19 -31.93
CA LEU A 499 -19.52 -18.64 -30.55
C LEU A 499 -18.42 -19.64 -30.15
N ALA A 500 -18.13 -20.62 -31.00
CA ALA A 500 -17.08 -21.61 -30.76
C ALA A 500 -15.67 -20.98 -30.66
N ASP A 501 -15.39 -19.96 -31.47
CA ASP A 501 -14.10 -19.26 -31.45
C ASP A 501 -13.90 -18.40 -30.19
N LEU A 502 -14.99 -17.99 -29.52
CA LEU A 502 -15.01 -17.13 -28.33
C LEU A 502 -15.16 -17.89 -26.99
N GLU A 503 -15.46 -19.19 -27.02
CA GLU A 503 -16.03 -19.93 -25.87
C GLU A 503 -15.04 -20.26 -24.74
N SER A 504 -13.75 -19.93 -24.83
CA SER A 504 -12.74 -20.36 -23.87
C SER A 504 -12.92 -19.74 -22.46
N GLY A 505 -13.82 -20.33 -21.67
CA GLY A 505 -14.19 -19.90 -20.31
C GLY A 505 -15.35 -18.91 -20.23
N GLY A 506 -16.15 -18.76 -21.29
CA GLY A 506 -17.25 -17.79 -21.42
C GLY A 506 -16.87 -16.58 -22.27
N VAL A 507 -17.84 -16.04 -23.00
CA VAL A 507 -17.62 -15.03 -24.05
C VAL A 507 -17.45 -13.64 -23.44
N GLU A 508 -16.28 -13.02 -23.69
CA GLU A 508 -16.02 -11.66 -23.26
C GLU A 508 -16.78 -10.65 -24.15
N PRO A 509 -17.65 -9.79 -23.59
CA PRO A 509 -18.44 -8.83 -24.37
C PRO A 509 -17.59 -7.92 -25.26
N ALA A 510 -16.41 -7.50 -24.80
CA ALA A 510 -15.52 -6.63 -25.56
C ALA A 510 -14.98 -7.31 -26.83
N GLN A 511 -14.58 -8.59 -26.75
CA GLN A 511 -14.11 -9.36 -27.91
C GLN A 511 -15.24 -9.57 -28.92
N LEU A 512 -16.43 -9.91 -28.43
CA LEU A 512 -17.64 -10.05 -29.25
C LEU A 512 -17.94 -8.74 -30.00
N GLN A 513 -17.92 -7.60 -29.31
CA GLN A 513 -18.19 -6.31 -29.96
C GLN A 513 -17.12 -5.93 -31.01
N ILE A 514 -15.85 -6.28 -30.80
CA ILE A 514 -14.78 -6.08 -31.81
C ILE A 514 -15.09 -6.89 -33.08
N LEU A 515 -15.39 -8.18 -32.93
CA LEU A 515 -15.67 -9.08 -34.06
C LEU A 515 -16.90 -8.64 -34.84
N CYS A 516 -18.02 -8.41 -34.14
CA CYS A 516 -19.28 -8.00 -34.74
C CYS A 516 -19.17 -6.63 -35.44
N HIS A 517 -18.45 -5.68 -34.84
CA HIS A 517 -18.18 -4.39 -35.46
C HIS A 517 -17.33 -4.54 -36.74
N ARG A 518 -16.31 -5.42 -36.74
CA ARG A 518 -15.47 -5.62 -37.93
C ARG A 518 -16.24 -6.26 -39.08
N LEU A 519 -17.11 -7.23 -38.78
CA LEU A 519 -18.02 -7.83 -39.76
C LEU A 519 -18.98 -6.78 -40.34
N TYR A 520 -19.53 -5.90 -39.49
CA TYR A 520 -20.36 -4.78 -39.93
C TYR A 520 -19.60 -3.82 -40.86
N GLU A 521 -18.37 -3.45 -40.52
CA GLU A 521 -17.54 -2.59 -41.38
C GLU A 521 -17.18 -3.22 -42.74
N ASP A 522 -16.82 -4.51 -42.78
CA ASP A 522 -16.52 -5.20 -44.05
C ASP A 522 -17.76 -5.24 -44.97
N LEU A 523 -18.94 -5.51 -44.38
CA LEU A 523 -20.20 -5.56 -45.13
C LEU A 523 -20.57 -4.19 -45.73
N VAL A 524 -20.40 -3.11 -44.96
CA VAL A 524 -20.69 -1.74 -45.42
C VAL A 524 -19.66 -1.25 -46.44
N THR A 525 -18.37 -1.52 -46.20
CA THR A 525 -17.27 -1.00 -47.05
C THR A 525 -17.15 -1.74 -48.37
N SER A 526 -17.60 -3.00 -48.43
CA SER A 526 -17.61 -3.80 -49.67
C SER A 526 -18.75 -3.44 -50.63
N GLU A 527 -19.54 -2.40 -50.35
CA GLU A 527 -20.73 -1.95 -51.10
C GLU A 527 -21.82 -3.03 -51.25
N GLN A 528 -21.75 -4.12 -50.46
CA GLN A 528 -22.71 -5.23 -50.51
C GLN A 528 -24.02 -4.89 -49.77
N TRP A 529 -23.99 -3.90 -48.88
CA TRP A 529 -25.16 -3.40 -48.18
C TRP A 529 -25.01 -1.91 -47.84
N SER A 530 -26.12 -1.18 -47.86
CA SER A 530 -26.17 0.21 -47.37
C SER A 530 -27.44 0.43 -46.56
N VAL A 531 -27.39 1.37 -45.62
CA VAL A 531 -28.54 1.74 -44.77
C VAL A 531 -29.75 2.23 -45.60
N ALA A 532 -29.53 2.66 -46.84
CA ALA A 532 -30.58 3.10 -47.78
C ALA A 532 -31.11 1.97 -48.70
N SER A 533 -30.58 0.76 -48.60
CA SER A 533 -30.98 -0.42 -49.38
C SER A 533 -32.24 -1.08 -48.81
N GLU A 534 -33.17 -1.51 -49.66
CA GLU A 534 -34.32 -2.35 -49.26
C GLU A 534 -33.94 -3.82 -49.05
N GLN A 535 -32.73 -4.25 -49.43
CA GLN A 535 -32.27 -5.63 -49.25
C GLN A 535 -31.61 -5.84 -47.88
N PRO A 536 -31.99 -6.91 -47.14
CA PRO A 536 -31.37 -7.24 -45.86
C PRO A 536 -29.91 -7.65 -46.06
N GLY A 537 -29.01 -7.11 -45.23
CA GLY A 537 -27.59 -7.47 -45.25
C GLY A 537 -27.37 -8.78 -44.49
N THR A 538 -26.57 -9.70 -45.03
CA THR A 538 -26.27 -10.98 -44.36
C THR A 538 -24.76 -11.10 -44.11
N PHE A 539 -24.37 -11.42 -42.88
CA PHE A 539 -23.01 -11.79 -42.52
C PHE A 539 -22.77 -13.27 -42.85
N THR A 540 -21.71 -13.56 -43.61
CA THR A 540 -21.45 -14.92 -44.13
C THR A 540 -20.17 -15.53 -43.59
N LEU A 541 -20.15 -16.87 -43.49
CA LEU A 541 -18.98 -17.62 -43.01
C LEU A 541 -17.78 -17.44 -43.95
N ASP A 542 -18.01 -17.43 -45.25
CA ASP A 542 -16.96 -17.22 -46.27
C ASP A 542 -16.23 -15.88 -46.08
N ARG A 543 -16.97 -14.81 -45.75
CA ARG A 543 -16.40 -13.48 -45.48
C ARG A 543 -15.61 -13.46 -44.19
N TYR A 544 -16.15 -14.05 -43.13
CA TYR A 544 -15.44 -14.18 -41.86
C TYR A 544 -14.13 -14.97 -42.01
N GLN A 545 -14.14 -16.05 -42.79
CA GLN A 545 -12.93 -16.82 -43.11
C GLN A 545 -11.94 -16.03 -43.98
N ALA A 546 -12.43 -15.21 -44.92
CA ALA A 546 -11.59 -14.31 -45.71
C ALA A 546 -10.89 -13.24 -44.86
N LEU A 547 -11.51 -12.82 -43.76
CA LEU A 547 -10.90 -11.96 -42.73
C LEU A 547 -9.93 -12.71 -41.81
N GLY A 548 -9.75 -14.02 -41.99
CA GLY A 548 -8.84 -14.87 -41.23
C GLY A 548 -9.39 -15.39 -39.89
N GLY A 549 -10.70 -15.25 -39.65
CA GLY A 549 -11.38 -15.69 -38.43
C GLY A 549 -11.01 -14.90 -37.18
N THR A 550 -11.48 -15.33 -36.00
CA THR A 550 -11.39 -14.57 -34.74
C THR A 550 -9.95 -14.20 -34.39
N LYS A 551 -9.01 -15.16 -34.49
CA LYS A 551 -7.60 -14.91 -34.15
C LYS A 551 -6.97 -13.84 -35.07
N ALA A 552 -7.26 -13.85 -36.37
CA ALA A 552 -6.72 -12.85 -37.29
C ALA A 552 -7.43 -11.50 -37.17
N ILE A 553 -8.74 -11.47 -36.89
CA ILE A 553 -9.47 -10.22 -36.67
C ILE A 553 -8.96 -9.53 -35.40
N LEU A 554 -8.75 -10.28 -34.32
CA LEU A 554 -8.20 -9.75 -33.07
C LEU A 554 -6.71 -9.37 -33.21
N ALA A 555 -5.89 -10.16 -33.91
CA ALA A 555 -4.45 -9.91 -34.07
C ALA A 555 -4.10 -8.89 -35.16
N GLY A 556 -4.88 -8.84 -36.24
CA GLY A 556 -4.66 -8.02 -37.43
C GLY A 556 -5.19 -6.60 -37.28
N TYR A 557 -6.04 -6.32 -36.29
CA TYR A 557 -6.52 -4.96 -36.02
C TYR A 557 -5.37 -3.99 -35.71
N LEU A 558 -4.42 -4.39 -34.86
CA LEU A 558 -3.28 -3.53 -34.51
C LEU A 558 -2.34 -3.34 -35.71
N ASP A 559 -2.14 -4.40 -36.49
CA ASP A 559 -1.32 -4.36 -37.72
C ASP A 559 -1.98 -3.49 -38.81
N ASP A 560 -3.30 -3.55 -38.98
CA ASP A 560 -4.10 -2.71 -39.90
C ASP A 560 -4.06 -1.23 -39.53
N VAL A 561 -4.14 -0.92 -38.22
CA VAL A 561 -4.03 0.46 -37.73
C VAL A 561 -2.62 1.00 -37.97
N LEU A 562 -1.59 0.23 -37.64
CA LEU A 562 -0.20 0.61 -37.90
C LEU A 562 0.09 0.74 -39.40
N ALA A 563 -0.51 -0.08 -40.25
CA ALA A 563 -0.34 0.00 -41.71
C ALA A 563 -0.88 1.31 -42.31
N ARG A 564 -1.87 1.95 -41.68
CA ARG A 564 -2.41 3.26 -42.08
C ARG A 564 -1.46 4.42 -41.75
N LEU A 565 -0.54 4.22 -40.81
CA LEU A 565 0.50 5.21 -40.49
C LEU A 565 1.59 5.22 -41.58
N PRO A 566 2.23 6.38 -41.81
CA PRO A 566 3.42 6.48 -42.67
C PRO A 566 4.50 5.48 -42.22
N GLU A 567 5.26 4.92 -43.17
CA GLU A 567 6.24 3.85 -42.89
C GLU A 567 7.27 4.25 -41.82
N GLU A 568 7.70 5.51 -41.82
CA GLU A 568 8.62 6.10 -40.84
C GLU A 568 8.03 6.24 -39.42
N GLU A 569 6.70 6.17 -39.29
CA GLU A 569 5.98 6.36 -38.01
C GLU A 569 5.54 5.04 -37.37
N ARG A 570 5.65 3.93 -38.09
CA ARG A 570 5.22 2.61 -37.61
C ARG A 570 6.08 2.13 -36.45
N GLU A 571 7.40 2.27 -36.56
CA GLU A 571 8.35 1.92 -35.51
C GLU A 571 8.18 2.83 -34.29
N LEU A 572 7.87 4.11 -34.51
CA LEU A 572 7.59 5.10 -33.47
C LEU A 572 6.30 4.77 -32.70
N ALA A 573 5.23 4.40 -33.42
CA ALA A 573 3.97 3.96 -32.82
C ALA A 573 4.13 2.65 -32.04
N GLN A 574 4.94 1.70 -32.52
CA GLN A 574 5.27 0.49 -31.76
C GLN A 574 6.00 0.81 -30.45
N GLY A 575 6.99 1.73 -30.48
CA GLY A 575 7.68 2.19 -29.27
C GLY A 575 6.73 2.80 -28.24
N ILE A 576 5.79 3.66 -28.69
CA ILE A 576 4.75 4.25 -27.84
C ILE A 576 3.86 3.16 -27.22
N LEU A 577 3.41 2.18 -28.01
CA LEU A 577 2.56 1.10 -27.51
C LEU A 577 3.31 0.20 -26.51
N LYS A 578 4.59 -0.10 -26.77
CA LYS A 578 5.46 -0.84 -25.82
C LYS A 578 5.57 -0.13 -24.48
N SER A 579 5.66 1.21 -24.44
CA SER A 579 5.72 1.96 -23.17
C SER A 579 4.47 1.75 -22.31
N MET A 580 3.30 1.47 -22.92
CA MET A 580 2.02 1.25 -22.24
C MET A 580 1.82 -0.18 -21.74
N VAL A 581 2.86 -1.03 -21.77
CA VAL A 581 2.85 -2.38 -21.20
C VAL A 581 3.91 -2.49 -20.10
N THR A 582 3.51 -3.01 -18.94
CA THR A 582 4.38 -3.23 -17.78
C THR A 582 5.24 -4.49 -17.96
N GLY A 583 6.27 -4.65 -17.12
CA GLY A 583 7.11 -5.85 -17.10
C GLY A 583 6.37 -7.13 -16.65
N GLU A 584 5.18 -6.98 -16.09
CA GLU A 584 4.27 -8.08 -15.71
C GLU A 584 3.21 -8.38 -16.78
N GLU A 585 3.39 -7.88 -18.01
CA GLU A 585 2.45 -8.09 -19.13
C GLU A 585 1.04 -7.52 -18.84
N THR A 586 0.98 -6.35 -18.20
CA THR A 586 -0.28 -5.62 -17.95
C THR A 586 -0.26 -4.23 -18.55
N LYS A 587 -1.41 -3.54 -18.58
CA LYS A 587 -1.51 -2.17 -19.13
C LYS A 587 -0.93 -1.14 -18.17
N ALA A 588 -0.26 -0.13 -18.73
CA ALA A 588 0.14 1.10 -18.05
C ALA A 588 -0.59 2.30 -18.64
N ALA A 589 -1.03 3.22 -17.77
CA ALA A 589 -1.56 4.52 -18.14
C ALA A 589 -0.46 5.58 -17.99
N LEU A 590 -0.11 6.27 -19.07
CA LEU A 590 1.01 7.20 -19.10
C LEU A 590 0.62 8.51 -19.83
N SER A 591 1.05 9.65 -19.31
CA SER A 591 0.95 10.94 -19.99
C SER A 591 1.83 11.00 -21.23
N ALA A 592 1.52 11.89 -22.18
CA ALA A 592 2.37 12.10 -23.35
C ALA A 592 3.82 12.44 -22.96
N LYS A 593 3.98 13.17 -21.84
CA LYS A 593 5.27 13.49 -21.24
C LYS A 593 5.98 12.25 -20.67
N GLU A 594 5.28 11.40 -19.94
CA GLU A 594 5.85 10.15 -19.40
C GLU A 594 6.22 9.18 -20.52
N ILE A 595 5.39 9.08 -21.56
CA ILE A 595 5.69 8.28 -22.76
C ILE A 595 6.93 8.81 -23.46
N ALA A 596 7.05 10.13 -23.65
CA ALA A 596 8.25 10.73 -24.23
C ALA A 596 9.51 10.59 -23.36
N GLN A 597 9.34 10.31 -22.06
CA GLN A 597 10.43 10.09 -21.11
C GLN A 597 10.78 8.61 -20.90
N ASP A 598 9.91 7.69 -21.35
CA ASP A 598 10.15 6.25 -21.34
C ASP A 598 11.43 5.91 -22.12
N GLU A 599 12.22 4.99 -21.57
CA GLU A 599 13.53 4.64 -22.09
C GLU A 599 13.47 4.08 -23.52
N ILE A 600 12.43 3.30 -23.86
CA ILE A 600 12.25 2.72 -25.20
C ILE A 600 11.93 3.84 -26.20
N VAL A 601 11.06 4.76 -25.81
CA VAL A 601 10.63 5.89 -26.66
C VAL A 601 11.77 6.91 -26.85
N ARG A 602 12.58 7.14 -25.82
CA ARG A 602 13.76 8.02 -25.89
C ARG A 602 14.83 7.52 -26.85
N GLN A 603 15.07 6.21 -26.90
CA GLN A 603 16.03 5.61 -27.84
C GLN A 603 15.62 5.86 -29.31
N LEU A 604 14.31 6.01 -29.56
CA LEU A 604 13.76 6.34 -30.87
C LEU A 604 13.83 7.85 -31.19
N GLY A 605 14.28 8.70 -30.26
CA GLY A 605 14.51 10.13 -30.49
C GLY A 605 13.24 10.98 -30.61
N LEU A 606 12.12 10.50 -30.08
CA LEU A 606 10.82 11.17 -30.15
C LEU A 606 10.71 12.34 -29.17
N ASP A 607 10.19 13.49 -29.65
CA ASP A 607 9.79 14.60 -28.79
C ASP A 607 8.31 14.49 -28.37
N GLU A 608 7.94 15.23 -27.31
CA GLU A 608 6.59 15.21 -26.74
C GLU A 608 5.50 15.60 -27.76
N GLN A 609 5.84 16.48 -28.71
CA GLN A 609 4.91 16.94 -29.74
C GLN A 609 4.60 15.84 -30.76
N THR A 610 5.61 15.07 -31.18
CA THR A 610 5.45 13.94 -32.10
C THR A 610 4.72 12.79 -31.42
N VAL A 611 5.04 12.50 -30.15
CA VAL A 611 4.30 11.54 -29.33
C VAL A 611 2.82 11.92 -29.24
N GLY A 612 2.51 13.19 -28.95
CA GLY A 612 1.14 13.68 -28.88
C GLY A 612 0.35 13.53 -30.19
N ARG A 613 1.00 13.74 -31.34
CA ARG A 613 0.37 13.54 -32.66
C ARG A 613 0.06 12.07 -32.94
N ILE A 614 1.04 11.18 -32.74
CA ILE A 614 0.85 9.73 -32.97
C ILE A 614 -0.20 9.18 -32.00
N LEU A 615 -0.22 9.63 -30.74
CA LEU A 615 -1.25 9.28 -29.76
C LEU A 615 -2.65 9.73 -30.20
N ALA A 616 -2.78 10.89 -30.85
CA ALA A 616 -4.06 11.33 -31.41
C ALA A 616 -4.54 10.39 -32.53
N GLU A 617 -3.64 9.95 -33.42
CA GLU A 617 -3.97 9.02 -34.51
C GLU A 617 -4.31 7.62 -33.99
N LEU A 618 -3.55 7.11 -33.00
CA LEU A 618 -3.85 5.84 -32.32
C LEU A 618 -5.16 5.91 -31.52
N ARG A 619 -5.49 7.07 -30.96
CA ARG A 619 -6.76 7.30 -30.25
C ARG A 619 -7.93 7.33 -31.22
N ASP A 620 -7.81 8.05 -32.32
CA ASP A 620 -8.85 8.15 -33.34
C ASP A 620 -9.09 6.78 -34.00
N SER A 621 -8.03 5.97 -34.08
CA SER A 621 -8.09 4.57 -34.51
C SER A 621 -8.54 3.59 -33.43
N ARG A 622 -8.79 4.05 -32.18
CA ARG A 622 -9.27 3.30 -31.00
C ARG A 622 -8.30 2.26 -30.41
N VAL A 623 -7.00 2.36 -30.71
CA VAL A 623 -5.95 1.50 -30.12
C VAL A 623 -5.57 1.96 -28.71
N VAL A 624 -5.50 3.28 -28.51
CA VAL A 624 -5.22 3.87 -27.19
C VAL A 624 -6.42 4.66 -26.72
N ARG A 625 -6.68 4.59 -25.42
CA ARG A 625 -7.72 5.38 -24.76
C ARG A 625 -7.07 6.55 -24.06
N LYS A 626 -7.68 7.72 -24.22
CA LYS A 626 -7.31 8.92 -23.47
C LYS A 626 -8.01 8.92 -22.11
N LEU A 627 -7.22 9.04 -21.06
CA LEU A 627 -7.60 9.23 -19.68
C LEU A 627 -7.29 10.67 -19.28
N THR A 628 -8.17 11.30 -18.49
CA THR A 628 -7.87 12.59 -17.87
C THR A 628 -7.47 12.31 -16.43
N LEU A 629 -6.20 12.52 -16.09
CA LEU A 629 -5.64 12.38 -14.74
C LEU A 629 -5.44 13.78 -14.12
N ALA A 630 -5.16 13.87 -12.82
CA ALA A 630 -4.94 15.14 -12.12
C ALA A 630 -3.72 15.93 -12.64
N GLU A 631 -2.73 15.25 -13.22
CA GLU A 631 -1.50 15.85 -13.78
C GLU A 631 -1.62 16.19 -15.28
N GLY A 632 -2.78 15.92 -15.89
CA GLY A 632 -3.05 16.19 -17.30
C GLY A 632 -3.59 14.98 -18.07
N GLU A 633 -3.40 15.00 -19.38
CA GLU A 633 -3.90 13.96 -20.29
C GLU A 633 -2.96 12.76 -20.29
N SER A 634 -3.51 11.56 -20.10
CA SER A 634 -2.80 10.28 -20.18
C SER A 634 -3.45 9.30 -21.11
N TYR A 635 -2.72 8.26 -21.46
CA TYR A 635 -3.07 7.32 -22.50
C TYR A 635 -2.75 5.89 -22.03
N GLU A 636 -3.65 4.97 -22.31
CA GLU A 636 -3.47 3.53 -22.04
C GLU A 636 -3.93 2.71 -23.25
N LEU A 637 -3.58 1.43 -23.32
CA LEU A 637 -4.12 0.52 -24.31
C LEU A 637 -5.63 0.33 -24.10
N ALA A 638 -6.44 0.44 -25.16
CA ALA A 638 -7.90 0.36 -25.04
C ALA A 638 -8.38 -1.01 -24.53
N HIS A 639 -7.66 -2.11 -24.78
CA HIS A 639 -8.05 -3.48 -24.41
C HIS A 639 -6.87 -4.40 -24.03
N GLU A 640 -7.10 -5.38 -23.13
CA GLU A 640 -6.05 -6.31 -22.65
C GLU A 640 -5.53 -7.24 -23.75
N VAL A 641 -6.37 -7.59 -24.71
CA VAL A 641 -6.00 -8.38 -25.91
C VAL A 641 -4.83 -7.75 -26.68
N MET A 642 -4.67 -6.42 -26.62
CA MET A 642 -3.54 -5.75 -27.27
C MET A 642 -2.22 -5.91 -26.50
N VAL A 643 -2.26 -6.22 -25.21
CA VAL A 643 -1.05 -6.34 -24.36
C VAL A 643 -0.20 -7.52 -24.83
N GLU A 644 -0.81 -8.68 -25.08
CA GLU A 644 -0.08 -9.88 -25.55
C GLU A 644 0.63 -9.62 -26.89
N LYS A 645 -0.04 -8.93 -27.83
CA LYS A 645 0.53 -8.58 -29.13
C LYS A 645 1.66 -7.56 -29.00
N VAL A 646 1.48 -6.52 -28.19
CA VAL A 646 2.52 -5.52 -27.95
C VAL A 646 3.72 -6.16 -27.25
N TRP A 647 3.49 -7.09 -26.33
CA TRP A 647 4.54 -7.82 -25.62
C TRP A 647 5.40 -8.68 -26.55
N GLN A 648 4.83 -9.26 -27.60
CA GLN A 648 5.61 -9.98 -28.62
C GLN A 648 6.64 -9.10 -29.35
N TRP A 649 6.48 -7.78 -29.32
CA TRP A 649 7.46 -6.85 -29.86
C TRP A 649 8.59 -6.51 -28.89
N VAL A 650 8.42 -6.81 -27.60
CA VAL A 650 9.35 -6.46 -26.52
C VAL A 650 10.55 -7.41 -26.56
N THR A 651 11.76 -6.85 -26.62
CA THR A 651 12.99 -7.67 -26.58
C THR A 651 13.31 -8.14 -25.16
N PRO A 652 14.11 -9.21 -24.98
CA PRO A 652 14.50 -9.67 -23.64
C PRO A 652 15.22 -8.62 -22.78
N GLU A 653 15.88 -7.65 -23.42
CA GLU A 653 16.56 -6.54 -22.74
C GLU A 653 15.56 -5.46 -22.31
N GLU A 654 14.64 -5.07 -23.20
CA GLU A 654 13.52 -4.17 -22.88
C GLU A 654 12.64 -4.73 -21.74
N ALA A 655 12.40 -6.04 -21.72
CA ALA A 655 11.61 -6.69 -20.67
C ALA A 655 12.26 -6.57 -19.28
N ARG A 656 13.60 -6.72 -19.19
CA ARG A 656 14.34 -6.58 -17.92
C ARG A 656 14.38 -5.14 -17.44
N LEU A 657 14.52 -4.18 -18.35
CA LEU A 657 14.48 -2.76 -18.02
C LEU A 657 13.10 -2.36 -17.48
N LYS A 658 12.02 -2.82 -18.11
CA LYS A 658 10.64 -2.64 -17.63
C LYS A 658 10.42 -3.21 -16.24
N TYR A 659 10.83 -4.46 -16.01
CA TYR A 659 10.73 -5.09 -14.69
C TYR A 659 11.47 -4.30 -13.60
N THR A 660 12.68 -3.82 -13.91
CA THR A 660 13.48 -3.01 -12.97
C THR A 660 12.79 -1.68 -12.64
N ARG A 661 12.15 -1.04 -13.64
CA ARG A 661 11.41 0.22 -13.45
C ARG A 661 10.15 0.03 -12.60
N ASP A 662 9.38 -1.02 -12.85
CA ASP A 662 8.17 -1.33 -12.08
C ASP A 662 8.51 -1.65 -10.61
N MET A 663 9.59 -2.40 -10.38
CA MET A 663 10.13 -2.65 -9.04
C MET A 663 10.54 -1.36 -8.33
N LEU A 664 11.27 -0.46 -9.01
CA LEU A 664 11.67 0.83 -8.45
C LEU A 664 10.46 1.70 -8.10
N ARG A 665 9.42 1.73 -8.94
CA ARG A 665 8.15 2.44 -8.67
C ARG A 665 7.44 1.87 -7.44
N GLN A 666 7.40 0.54 -7.31
CA GLN A 666 6.80 -0.12 -6.15
C GLN A 666 7.55 0.27 -4.86
N ASP A 667 8.88 0.23 -4.88
CA ASP A 667 9.69 0.57 -3.71
C ASP A 667 9.69 2.08 -3.40
N LEU A 668 9.56 2.94 -4.40
CA LEU A 668 9.28 4.37 -4.19
C LEU A 668 7.95 4.58 -3.45
N ASN A 669 6.92 3.82 -3.81
CA ASN A 669 5.64 3.90 -3.12
C ASN A 669 5.74 3.37 -1.66
N ASN A 670 6.49 2.28 -1.45
CA ASN A 670 6.79 1.78 -0.10
C ASN A 670 7.54 2.81 0.74
N TYR A 671 8.50 3.51 0.14
CA TYR A 671 9.24 4.60 0.79
C TYR A 671 8.33 5.78 1.14
N ARG A 672 7.48 6.23 0.22
CA ARG A 672 6.53 7.33 0.46
C ARG A 672 5.54 7.02 1.57
N ASN A 673 5.00 5.80 1.60
CA ASN A 673 3.91 5.43 2.50
C ASN A 673 4.39 4.94 3.87
N LEU A 674 5.49 4.18 3.88
CA LEU A 674 5.96 3.45 5.07
C LEU A 674 7.36 3.86 5.51
N GLY A 675 8.06 4.72 4.75
CA GLY A 675 9.44 5.09 5.03
C GLY A 675 10.44 3.95 4.85
N LEU A 676 10.05 2.86 4.18
CA LEU A 676 10.90 1.68 3.97
C LEU A 676 11.89 1.95 2.85
N LEU A 677 13.17 1.65 3.11
CA LEU A 677 14.24 1.74 2.12
C LEU A 677 14.26 0.49 1.23
N MET A 678 14.87 0.63 0.05
CA MET A 678 15.00 -0.47 -0.91
C MET A 678 15.96 -1.55 -0.35
N PRO A 679 15.55 -2.82 -0.31
CA PRO A 679 16.42 -3.94 0.06
C PRO A 679 17.64 -4.09 -0.86
N LEU A 680 18.75 -4.65 -0.34
CA LEU A 680 20.02 -4.76 -1.06
C LEU A 680 19.90 -5.58 -2.36
N ASP A 681 19.19 -6.70 -2.35
CA ASP A 681 18.98 -7.57 -3.52
C ASP A 681 18.28 -6.83 -4.67
N ARG A 682 17.32 -5.94 -4.35
CA ARG A 682 16.66 -5.09 -5.34
C ARG A 682 17.53 -3.92 -5.78
N LEU A 683 18.29 -3.34 -4.85
CA LEU A 683 19.25 -2.28 -5.17
C LEU A 683 20.35 -2.76 -6.13
N GLU A 684 20.81 -4.00 -5.99
CA GLU A 684 21.77 -4.63 -6.91
C GLU A 684 21.20 -4.75 -8.34
N ILE A 685 19.92 -5.10 -8.49
CA ILE A 685 19.24 -5.14 -9.79
C ILE A 685 19.18 -3.73 -10.40
N VAL A 686 18.79 -2.72 -9.62
CA VAL A 686 18.79 -1.31 -10.08
C VAL A 686 20.19 -0.86 -10.47
N ASN A 687 21.21 -1.22 -9.69
CA ASN A 687 22.61 -0.87 -9.96
C ASN A 687 23.10 -1.46 -11.29
N HIS A 688 22.58 -2.61 -11.72
CA HIS A 688 22.95 -3.19 -13.01
C HIS A 688 22.49 -2.34 -14.21
N TYR A 689 21.31 -1.71 -14.10
CA TYR A 689 20.67 -0.92 -15.17
C TYR A 689 20.75 0.60 -14.95
N ARG A 690 21.52 1.05 -13.94
CA ARG A 690 21.51 2.43 -13.44
C ARG A 690 21.84 3.51 -14.49
N ASP A 691 22.64 3.17 -15.49
CA ASP A 691 23.05 4.10 -16.54
C ASP A 691 22.05 4.17 -17.71
N GLU A 692 21.13 3.21 -17.78
CA GLU A 692 20.08 3.12 -18.81
C GLU A 692 18.78 3.83 -18.38
N MET A 693 18.60 4.06 -17.07
CA MET A 693 17.38 4.63 -16.50
C MET A 693 17.44 6.15 -16.29
N SER A 694 16.32 6.82 -16.56
CA SER A 694 16.15 8.24 -16.22
C SER A 694 15.43 8.38 -14.89
N LEU A 695 16.12 8.89 -13.88
CA LEU A 695 15.62 8.94 -12.50
C LEU A 695 15.09 10.34 -12.13
N SER A 696 13.94 10.37 -11.46
CA SER A 696 13.41 11.57 -10.81
C SER A 696 14.18 11.91 -9.52
N GLU A 697 13.97 13.12 -9.00
CA GLU A 697 14.59 13.55 -7.73
C GLU A 697 14.23 12.63 -6.55
N GLU A 698 13.00 12.15 -6.48
CA GLU A 698 12.54 11.29 -5.38
C GLU A 698 13.08 9.85 -5.50
N GLU A 699 13.20 9.34 -6.72
CA GLU A 699 13.85 8.06 -6.97
C GLU A 699 15.33 8.12 -6.63
N LEU A 700 16.01 9.21 -7.01
CA LEU A 700 17.39 9.47 -6.62
C LEU A 700 17.54 9.57 -5.09
N GLU A 701 16.59 10.20 -4.40
CA GLU A 701 16.57 10.26 -2.94
C GLU A 701 16.43 8.88 -2.30
N LEU A 702 15.48 8.05 -2.76
CA LEU A 702 15.31 6.69 -2.26
C LEU A 702 16.57 5.85 -2.50
N LEU A 703 17.11 5.88 -3.72
CA LEU A 703 18.27 5.08 -4.10
C LEU A 703 19.51 5.52 -3.32
N PHE A 704 19.72 6.83 -3.15
CA PHE A 704 20.81 7.35 -2.35
C PHE A 704 20.70 6.94 -0.88
N ARG A 705 19.52 7.06 -0.26
CA ARG A 705 19.31 6.65 1.14
C ARG A 705 19.46 5.14 1.32
N SER A 706 19.00 4.35 0.36
CA SER A 706 19.13 2.88 0.38
C SER A 706 20.59 2.45 0.20
N ALA A 707 21.32 3.11 -0.70
CA ALA A 707 22.76 2.93 -0.90
C ALA A 707 23.56 3.28 0.35
N LEU A 708 23.24 4.40 1.02
CA LEU A 708 23.83 4.76 2.31
C LEU A 708 23.56 3.69 3.36
N ALA A 709 22.30 3.28 3.53
CA ALA A 709 21.93 2.27 4.52
C ALA A 709 22.61 0.91 4.29
N ALA A 710 22.82 0.53 3.03
CA ALA A 710 23.43 -0.74 2.64
C ALA A 710 24.97 -0.68 2.48
N GLY A 711 25.57 0.52 2.44
CA GLY A 711 27.00 0.71 2.16
C GLY A 711 27.43 0.25 0.76
N CYS A 712 26.55 0.36 -0.23
CA CYS A 712 26.77 -0.16 -1.59
C CYS A 712 26.68 0.95 -2.64
N GLU A 713 27.72 1.11 -3.46
CA GLU A 713 27.78 2.09 -4.57
C GLU A 713 27.45 3.54 -4.14
N VAL A 714 27.86 3.91 -2.91
CA VAL A 714 27.52 5.20 -2.29
C VAL A 714 28.10 6.36 -3.09
N GLY A 715 29.32 6.21 -3.60
CA GLY A 715 29.97 7.22 -4.45
C GLY A 715 29.17 7.55 -5.72
N TYR A 716 28.64 6.54 -6.41
CA TYR A 716 27.85 6.75 -7.63
C TYR A 716 26.56 7.53 -7.33
N TRP A 717 25.80 7.07 -6.33
CA TRP A 717 24.53 7.69 -5.99
C TRP A 717 24.70 9.08 -5.36
N TRP A 718 25.80 9.31 -4.65
CA TRP A 718 26.19 10.64 -4.18
C TRP A 718 26.38 11.61 -5.34
N ASP A 719 27.11 11.22 -6.39
CA ASP A 719 27.36 12.08 -7.54
C ASP A 719 26.08 12.45 -8.27
N LYS A 720 25.19 11.47 -8.47
CA LYS A 720 23.88 11.71 -9.07
C LYS A 720 23.02 12.63 -8.20
N ALA A 721 22.98 12.40 -6.90
CA ALA A 721 22.26 13.27 -5.96
C ALA A 721 22.86 14.70 -5.90
N ASN A 722 24.17 14.84 -6.01
CA ASN A 722 24.87 16.12 -6.05
C ASN A 722 24.58 16.89 -7.35
N GLN A 723 24.65 16.22 -8.49
CA GLN A 723 24.30 16.80 -9.79
C GLN A 723 22.84 17.27 -9.83
N ALA A 724 21.94 16.55 -9.13
CA ALA A 724 20.55 16.94 -8.95
C ALA A 724 20.32 17.99 -7.84
N GLY A 725 21.36 18.44 -7.13
CA GLY A 725 21.24 19.45 -6.06
C GLY A 725 20.55 18.97 -4.77
N LEU A 726 20.38 17.66 -4.59
CA LEU A 726 19.62 17.07 -3.48
C LEU A 726 20.38 17.05 -2.15
N LEU A 727 21.71 17.12 -2.17
CA LEU A 727 22.54 16.93 -0.96
C LEU A 727 22.23 17.91 0.18
N GLU A 728 21.81 19.14 -0.14
CA GLU A 728 21.45 20.15 0.86
C GLU A 728 20.08 19.87 1.48
N ARG A 729 19.11 19.40 0.68
CA ARG A 729 17.80 18.95 1.15
C ARG A 729 17.91 17.71 2.04
N LEU A 730 18.80 16.79 1.67
CA LEU A 730 19.02 15.53 2.37
C LEU A 730 20.04 15.64 3.51
N ARG A 731 20.55 16.84 3.78
CA ARG A 731 21.63 17.11 4.73
C ARG A 731 21.42 16.43 6.06
N ASP A 732 20.27 16.65 6.69
CA ASP A 732 20.01 16.15 8.03
C ASP A 732 19.87 14.62 8.06
N ALA A 733 19.46 14.01 6.93
CA ALA A 733 19.33 12.57 6.80
C ALA A 733 20.67 11.86 6.62
N TRP A 734 21.52 12.32 5.70
CA TRP A 734 22.84 11.69 5.51
C TRP A 734 23.82 12.08 6.61
N LEU A 735 23.72 13.28 7.21
CA LEU A 735 24.44 13.61 8.45
C LEU A 735 23.92 12.75 9.61
N GLY A 736 22.60 12.56 9.73
CA GLY A 736 22.01 11.67 10.73
C GLY A 736 22.53 10.25 10.61
N TRP A 737 22.61 9.72 9.39
CA TRP A 737 23.20 8.41 9.09
C TRP A 737 24.71 8.37 9.36
N LEU A 738 25.49 9.36 8.92
CA LEU A 738 26.94 9.44 9.19
C LEU A 738 27.25 9.51 10.69
N LEU A 739 26.30 10.06 11.47
CA LEU A 739 26.39 10.13 12.92
C LEU A 739 25.86 8.86 13.61
N ALA A 740 24.96 8.07 13.01
CA ALA A 740 24.30 6.93 13.66
C ALA A 740 24.74 5.55 13.13
N GLY A 741 25.39 5.50 11.96
CA GLY A 741 25.84 4.29 11.30
C GLY A 741 26.98 3.59 12.04
N ASP A 742 27.14 2.29 11.78
CA ASP A 742 28.27 1.53 12.31
C ASP A 742 29.59 2.02 11.71
N GLU A 743 30.67 1.84 12.46
CA GLU A 743 31.98 2.39 12.13
C GLU A 743 32.52 1.92 10.77
N GLN A 744 32.18 0.69 10.36
CA GLN A 744 32.70 0.06 9.16
C GLN A 744 32.00 0.61 7.90
N THR A 745 30.68 0.78 7.97
CA THR A 745 29.87 1.36 6.87
C THR A 745 30.15 2.84 6.70
N VAL A 746 30.31 3.59 7.80
CA VAL A 746 30.70 5.02 7.74
C VAL A 746 32.11 5.17 7.16
N ALA A 747 33.06 4.30 7.54
CA ALA A 747 34.42 4.34 6.98
C ALA A 747 34.46 4.02 5.48
N ALA A 748 33.70 3.02 5.02
CA ALA A 748 33.60 2.68 3.60
C ALA A 748 33.00 3.84 2.77
N ALA A 749 31.91 4.45 3.26
CA ALA A 749 31.30 5.61 2.61
C ALA A 749 32.24 6.83 2.59
N ILE A 750 32.96 7.12 3.69
CA ILE A 750 33.94 8.21 3.72
C ILE A 750 35.10 7.95 2.76
N ALA A 751 35.55 6.70 2.64
CA ALA A 751 36.60 6.31 1.69
C ALA A 751 36.15 6.52 0.22
N GLU A 752 34.90 6.17 -0.11
CA GLU A 752 34.33 6.44 -1.44
C GLU A 752 34.12 7.94 -1.71
N LEU A 753 33.58 8.69 -0.74
CA LEU A 753 33.38 10.14 -0.85
C LEU A 753 34.69 10.94 -0.94
N GLY A 754 35.75 10.42 -0.30
CA GLY A 754 37.10 10.97 -0.37
C GLY A 754 37.71 10.99 -1.77
N ALA A 755 37.20 10.18 -2.69
CA ALA A 755 37.66 10.15 -4.08
C ALA A 755 37.01 11.24 -4.96
N ILE A 756 35.89 11.85 -4.54
CA ILE A 756 35.01 12.57 -5.48
C ILE A 756 34.81 14.08 -5.18
N GLY A 757 35.12 14.56 -3.97
CA GLY A 757 34.94 16.01 -3.69
C GLY A 757 35.20 16.44 -2.26
N THR A 758 36.41 16.20 -1.76
CA THR A 758 36.84 16.44 -0.38
C THR A 758 36.62 17.87 0.14
N ALA A 759 36.78 18.91 -0.68
CA ALA A 759 36.79 20.30 -0.18
C ALA A 759 35.45 20.75 0.44
N ARG A 760 34.31 20.43 -0.19
CA ARG A 760 32.99 20.86 0.28
C ARG A 760 32.49 20.05 1.47
N LEU A 761 32.81 18.75 1.50
CA LEU A 761 32.55 17.89 2.66
C LEU A 761 33.36 18.35 3.88
N VAL A 762 34.65 18.65 3.69
CA VAL A 762 35.52 19.21 4.74
C VAL A 762 34.96 20.55 5.22
N GLU A 763 34.58 21.45 4.31
CA GLU A 763 34.00 22.75 4.68
C GLU A 763 32.72 22.59 5.55
N LEU A 764 31.84 21.64 5.21
CA LEU A 764 30.62 21.37 5.98
C LEU A 764 30.94 20.80 7.38
N LEU A 765 31.85 19.82 7.46
CA LEU A 765 32.30 19.25 8.74
C LEU A 765 32.97 20.32 9.62
N VAL A 766 33.76 21.21 9.03
CA VAL A 766 34.39 22.35 9.71
C VAL A 766 33.34 23.33 10.22
N ARG A 767 32.37 23.74 9.40
CA ARG A 767 31.28 24.63 9.82
C ARG A 767 30.45 24.05 10.95
N MET A 768 30.21 22.74 10.97
CA MET A 768 29.51 22.08 12.08
C MET A 768 30.29 22.15 13.39
N VAL A 769 31.61 22.05 13.33
CA VAL A 769 32.47 22.22 14.50
C VAL A 769 32.53 23.69 14.92
N GLU A 770 32.65 24.63 13.97
CA GLU A 770 32.81 26.07 14.20
C GLU A 770 31.52 26.81 14.60
N ALA A 771 30.34 26.42 14.11
CA ALA A 771 29.06 27.05 14.45
C ALA A 771 28.76 26.98 15.96
N ASP A 772 29.26 25.95 16.62
CA ASP A 772 29.12 25.71 18.04
C ASP A 772 30.20 26.41 18.91
N PHE A 773 31.33 26.82 18.32
CA PHE A 773 32.36 27.63 19.00
C PHE A 773 31.89 29.08 19.25
N ALA A 774 30.89 29.55 18.51
CA ALA A 774 30.31 30.89 18.66
C ALA A 774 29.41 31.05 19.91
N GLU A 775 28.97 29.96 20.56
CA GLU A 775 28.07 29.99 21.72
C GLU A 775 28.77 30.12 23.09
N GLY A 776 30.07 30.38 23.11
CA GLY A 776 30.72 30.94 24.31
C GLY A 776 30.92 29.95 25.45
N ALA A 777 31.63 28.85 25.20
CA ALA A 777 32.52 28.26 26.20
C ALA A 777 33.58 27.38 25.52
N VAL A 778 34.82 27.60 25.94
CA VAL A 778 35.99 26.74 25.79
C VAL A 778 36.81 26.91 24.49
N HIS A 779 37.89 27.67 24.59
CA HIS A 779 39.03 27.71 23.65
C HIS A 779 39.87 26.42 23.64
N ASP A 780 39.41 25.35 24.28
CA ASP A 780 40.20 24.15 24.57
C ASP A 780 39.52 22.90 23.98
N VAL A 781 40.06 22.41 22.87
CA VAL A 781 39.59 21.23 22.13
C VAL A 781 39.62 19.96 22.99
N LEU A 782 40.37 19.98 24.09
CA LEU A 782 40.42 18.93 25.10
C LEU A 782 39.09 18.75 25.86
N HIS A 783 38.15 19.69 25.76
CA HIS A 783 36.89 19.69 26.51
C HIS A 783 35.62 19.69 25.63
N LEU A 784 35.68 19.18 24.40
CA LEU A 784 34.49 19.06 23.54
C LEU A 784 33.42 18.19 24.23
N THR A 785 32.24 18.75 24.54
CA THR A 785 31.22 18.07 25.38
C THR A 785 30.05 17.43 24.60
N THR A 786 29.91 17.64 23.29
CA THR A 786 28.77 17.09 22.51
C THR A 786 29.18 15.99 21.54
N ALA A 787 28.42 14.89 21.52
CA ALA A 787 28.64 13.71 20.67
C ALA A 787 28.70 14.01 19.16
N ARG A 788 28.03 15.10 18.71
CA ARG A 788 28.07 15.56 17.32
C ARG A 788 29.42 16.16 16.92
N ARG A 789 30.07 16.93 17.81
CA ARG A 789 31.39 17.54 17.57
C ARG A 789 32.46 16.47 17.39
N TRP A 790 32.41 15.43 18.22
CA TRP A 790 33.37 14.33 18.20
C TRP A 790 33.36 13.54 16.90
N ARG A 791 32.18 13.23 16.38
CA ARG A 791 32.04 12.45 15.14
C ARG A 791 32.51 13.22 13.92
N ALA A 792 32.32 14.54 13.88
CA ALA A 792 32.83 15.39 12.79
C ALA A 792 34.37 15.48 12.80
N VAL A 793 34.99 15.66 13.96
CA VAL A 793 36.46 15.67 14.09
C VAL A 793 37.05 14.29 13.78
N ALA A 794 36.37 13.21 14.19
CA ALA A 794 36.78 11.83 13.88
C ALA A 794 36.66 11.49 12.38
N ALA A 795 35.66 12.04 11.69
CA ALA A 795 35.57 11.90 10.23
C ALA A 795 36.73 12.66 9.54
N LEU A 796 37.04 13.88 9.99
CA LEU A 796 38.16 14.67 9.47
C LEU A 796 39.52 14.01 9.75
N SER A 797 39.70 13.36 10.90
CA SER A 797 40.97 12.70 11.27
C SER A 797 41.30 11.47 10.43
N LYS A 798 40.30 10.88 9.75
CA LYS A 798 40.50 9.78 8.78
C LYS A 798 40.84 10.28 7.37
N MET A 799 40.71 11.59 7.11
CA MET A 799 40.99 12.20 5.80
C MET A 799 42.45 12.64 5.68
N THR A 800 43.06 12.40 4.52
CA THR A 800 44.46 12.79 4.23
C THR A 800 44.59 14.03 3.36
N CYS A 801 43.49 14.73 3.07
CA CYS A 801 43.50 15.93 2.22
C CYS A 801 44.04 17.18 2.97
N PRO A 802 44.69 18.13 2.27
CA PRO A 802 45.25 19.33 2.87
C PRO A 802 44.24 20.16 3.69
N GLU A 803 42.99 20.22 3.24
CA GLU A 803 41.93 21.01 3.87
C GLU A 803 41.54 20.43 5.24
N ALA A 804 41.42 19.11 5.36
CA ALA A 804 41.13 18.44 6.62
C ALA A 804 42.28 18.60 7.62
N ILE A 805 43.52 18.50 7.13
CA ILE A 805 44.73 18.69 7.95
C ILE A 805 44.81 20.14 8.43
N ALA A 806 44.57 21.13 7.57
CA ALA A 806 44.57 22.53 7.96
C ALA A 806 43.47 22.85 8.98
N ALA A 807 42.31 22.20 8.90
CA ALA A 807 41.24 22.32 9.88
C ALA A 807 41.62 21.72 11.23
N LEU A 808 42.15 20.50 11.25
CA LEU A 808 42.61 19.85 12.48
C LEU A 808 43.80 20.58 13.11
N ASP A 809 44.67 21.17 12.29
CA ASP A 809 45.79 21.97 12.76
C ASP A 809 45.34 23.27 13.43
N ARG A 810 44.34 23.95 12.86
CA ARG A 810 43.68 25.12 13.47
C ARG A 810 43.12 24.80 14.86
N TRP A 811 42.73 23.54 15.09
CA TRP A 811 42.22 23.03 16.36
C TRP A 811 43.30 22.37 17.24
N THR A 812 44.57 22.40 16.84
CA THR A 812 45.66 21.84 17.64
C THR A 812 45.78 22.59 18.97
N PRO A 813 45.73 21.90 20.12
CA PRO A 813 45.94 22.52 21.42
C PRO A 813 47.32 23.18 21.54
N GLU A 814 47.41 24.27 22.29
CA GLU A 814 48.67 24.98 22.49
C GLU A 814 49.77 24.05 23.03
N GLY A 815 50.94 24.05 22.38
CA GLY A 815 52.07 23.21 22.75
C GLY A 815 52.02 21.76 22.24
N MET A 816 50.99 21.39 21.46
CA MET A 816 50.92 20.12 20.72
C MET A 816 51.24 20.29 19.24
N ILE A 817 51.50 19.17 18.57
CA ILE A 817 51.75 19.06 17.14
C ILE A 817 50.81 18.02 16.55
N LEU A 818 50.13 18.37 15.46
CA LEU A 818 49.33 17.43 14.67
C LEU A 818 50.26 16.49 13.89
N ILE A 819 50.10 15.19 14.14
CA ILE A 819 50.69 14.11 13.36
C ILE A 819 49.60 13.61 12.39
N PRO A 820 49.74 13.81 11.07
CA PRO A 820 48.71 13.46 10.10
C PRO A 820 48.39 11.97 10.05
N ALA A 821 47.16 11.63 9.66
CA ALA A 821 46.74 10.26 9.41
C ALA A 821 47.55 9.62 8.27
N GLY A 822 47.59 8.30 8.26
CA GLY A 822 48.16 7.53 7.17
C GLY A 822 49.23 6.52 7.60
N PRO A 823 49.80 5.80 6.63
CA PRO A 823 50.70 4.69 6.87
C PRO A 823 52.10 5.17 7.25
N PHE A 824 52.80 4.37 8.04
CA PHE A 824 54.24 4.51 8.28
C PHE A 824 54.92 3.16 8.40
N THR A 825 56.25 3.14 8.21
CA THR A 825 57.08 1.96 8.43
C THR A 825 57.46 1.86 9.91
N MET A 826 57.03 0.79 10.57
CA MET A 826 57.33 0.52 11.97
C MET A 826 58.39 -0.58 12.11
N GLY A 827 59.35 -0.35 13.00
CA GLY A 827 60.39 -1.30 13.36
C GLY A 827 61.73 -1.10 12.64
N SER A 828 62.62 -2.08 12.80
CA SER A 828 63.90 -2.16 12.10
C SER A 828 64.41 -3.61 12.01
N THR A 829 65.45 -3.83 11.22
CA THR A 829 66.17 -5.11 11.14
C THR A 829 67.39 -5.17 12.06
N GLU A 830 67.70 -4.11 12.82
CA GLU A 830 68.93 -4.03 13.64
C GLU A 830 68.86 -4.86 14.94
N LYS A 831 67.64 -5.13 15.45
CA LYS A 831 67.40 -5.94 16.66
C LYS A 831 66.20 -6.87 16.44
N SER A 832 66.23 -8.03 17.08
CA SER A 832 65.19 -9.06 16.93
C SER A 832 63.83 -8.62 17.46
N ASP A 833 63.77 -7.78 18.49
CA ASP A 833 62.54 -7.27 19.09
C ASP A 833 62.01 -5.99 18.41
N GLU A 834 62.76 -5.47 17.43
CA GLU A 834 62.36 -4.36 16.55
C GLU A 834 61.76 -4.85 15.22
N GLY A 835 61.82 -6.16 14.94
CA GLY A 835 61.35 -6.79 13.71
C GLY A 835 60.17 -7.75 13.93
N PRO A 836 59.43 -8.12 12.86
CA PRO A 836 59.68 -7.71 11.47
C PRO A 836 59.32 -6.24 11.23
N VAL A 837 59.97 -5.61 10.24
CA VAL A 837 59.54 -4.32 9.70
C VAL A 837 58.19 -4.52 9.02
N HIS A 838 57.21 -3.68 9.34
CA HIS A 838 55.84 -3.79 8.83
C HIS A 838 55.19 -2.40 8.71
N GLN A 839 54.14 -2.32 7.90
CA GLN A 839 53.37 -1.08 7.74
C GLN A 839 52.27 -1.02 8.80
N VAL A 840 52.12 0.14 9.41
CA VAL A 840 51.03 0.41 10.35
C VAL A 840 50.29 1.67 9.88
N TRP A 841 48.98 1.57 9.77
CA TRP A 841 48.10 2.73 9.58
C TRP A 841 47.77 3.32 10.95
N LEU A 842 47.86 4.64 11.07
CA LEU A 842 47.39 5.38 12.24
C LEU A 842 46.55 6.56 11.77
N ASP A 843 45.42 6.79 12.42
CA ASP A 843 44.64 8.01 12.30
C ASP A 843 45.46 9.23 12.75
N ALA A 844 44.97 10.43 12.47
CA ALA A 844 45.65 11.64 12.91
C ALA A 844 45.66 11.71 14.46
N PHE A 845 46.71 12.29 15.04
CA PHE A 845 46.75 12.55 16.47
C PHE A 845 47.59 13.75 16.83
N TRP A 846 47.26 14.39 17.95
CA TRP A 846 48.10 15.44 18.52
C TRP A 846 49.10 14.83 19.50
N MET A 847 50.34 15.32 19.47
CA MET A 847 51.37 14.94 20.42
C MET A 847 52.03 16.18 20.99
N ALA A 848 52.28 16.20 22.30
CA ALA A 848 53.00 17.31 22.92
C ALA A 848 54.36 17.51 22.24
N ARG A 849 54.69 18.75 21.89
CA ARG A 849 55.95 19.09 21.21
C ARG A 849 57.18 18.70 22.03
N HIS A 850 57.06 18.77 23.35
CA HIS A 850 58.12 18.45 24.32
C HIS A 850 57.67 17.37 25.31
N PRO A 851 58.61 16.65 25.97
CA PRO A 851 58.26 15.88 27.15
C PRO A 851 57.70 16.79 28.24
N VAL A 852 56.88 16.23 29.12
CA VAL A 852 56.27 16.99 30.23
C VAL A 852 57.37 17.56 31.12
N THR A 853 57.30 18.86 31.40
CA THR A 853 58.30 19.56 32.22
C THR A 853 58.02 19.41 33.72
N ASN A 854 59.03 19.65 34.55
CA ASN A 854 58.82 19.70 36.01
C ASN A 854 57.82 20.81 36.41
N ALA A 855 57.77 21.94 35.68
CA ALA A 855 56.77 22.98 35.94
C ALA A 855 55.34 22.48 35.71
N GLN A 856 55.08 21.84 34.56
CA GLN A 856 53.77 21.28 34.23
C GLN A 856 53.38 20.15 35.20
N TYR A 857 54.32 19.29 35.57
CA TYR A 857 54.05 18.23 36.56
C TYR A 857 53.79 18.78 37.97
N ALA A 858 54.38 19.92 38.33
CA ALA A 858 54.09 20.58 39.60
C ALA A 858 52.64 21.09 39.68
N GLU A 859 52.04 21.49 38.55
CA GLU A 859 50.63 21.87 38.47
C GLU A 859 49.71 20.68 38.78
N PHE A 860 50.02 19.50 38.23
CA PHE A 860 49.31 18.24 38.56
C PHE A 860 49.36 17.93 40.06
N ILE A 861 50.53 18.04 40.69
CA ILE A 861 50.67 17.83 42.13
C ILE A 861 49.85 18.86 42.92
N ALA A 862 49.96 20.14 42.54
CA ALA A 862 49.27 21.24 43.22
C ALA A 862 47.73 21.16 43.08
N ALA A 863 47.24 20.63 41.96
CA ALA A 863 45.83 20.41 41.70
C ALA A 863 45.24 19.18 42.42
N GLY A 864 46.02 18.49 43.25
CA GLY A 864 45.54 17.30 43.97
C GLY A 864 45.58 16.02 43.14
N GLY A 865 46.36 15.97 42.06
CA GLY A 865 46.38 14.83 41.14
C GLY A 865 46.76 13.47 41.75
N TYR A 866 47.49 13.47 42.87
CA TYR A 866 47.75 12.24 43.64
C TYR A 866 46.60 11.89 44.59
N GLN A 867 45.67 12.80 44.87
CA GLN A 867 44.56 12.60 45.79
C GLN A 867 43.29 12.14 45.06
N GLU A 868 43.15 12.42 43.77
CA GLU A 868 41.97 12.09 42.99
C GLU A 868 42.06 10.70 42.34
N ARG A 869 41.14 9.79 42.71
CA ARG A 869 41.11 8.39 42.23
C ARG A 869 40.89 8.28 40.73
N GLU A 870 40.10 9.18 40.15
CA GLU A 870 39.64 9.12 38.75
C GLU A 870 40.78 9.14 37.72
N TYR A 871 41.92 9.76 38.06
CA TYR A 871 43.07 9.82 37.16
C TYR A 871 43.85 8.51 37.10
N TRP A 872 43.66 7.59 38.04
CA TRP A 872 44.52 6.41 38.17
C TRP A 872 43.86 5.17 37.57
N THR A 873 44.67 4.23 37.07
CA THR A 873 44.21 2.86 36.81
C THR A 873 43.96 2.15 38.14
N GLU A 874 43.23 1.03 38.14
CA GLU A 874 42.98 0.28 39.38
C GLU A 874 44.30 -0.12 40.07
N ALA A 875 45.18 -0.80 39.32
CA ALA A 875 46.48 -1.21 39.82
C ALA A 875 47.38 -0.01 40.21
N GLY A 876 47.25 1.12 39.51
CA GLY A 876 48.01 2.32 39.81
C GLY A 876 47.59 2.99 41.12
N TRP A 877 46.29 3.04 41.39
CA TRP A 877 45.76 3.56 42.64
C TRP A 877 46.19 2.69 43.84
N GLU A 878 46.04 1.37 43.71
CA GLU A 878 46.49 0.42 44.73
C GLU A 878 47.99 0.56 45.02
N TRP A 879 48.81 0.67 43.96
CA TRP A 879 50.25 0.88 44.10
C TRP A 879 50.56 2.18 44.85
N LYS A 880 49.90 3.29 44.48
CA LYS A 880 50.11 4.60 45.08
C LYS A 880 49.75 4.57 46.57
N GLU A 881 48.60 3.99 46.93
CA GLU A 881 48.15 3.87 48.33
C GLU A 881 49.11 3.01 49.15
N LYS A 882 49.53 1.86 48.60
CA LYS A 882 50.49 0.95 49.24
C LYS A 882 51.85 1.60 49.46
N LYS A 883 52.33 2.41 48.52
CA LYS A 883 53.64 3.10 48.59
C LYS A 883 53.55 4.46 49.28
N ARG A 884 52.35 4.95 49.59
CA ARG A 884 52.07 6.30 50.12
C ARG A 884 52.77 7.39 49.30
N CYS A 885 52.69 7.25 47.98
CA CYS A 885 53.35 8.16 47.06
C CYS A 885 52.54 9.46 46.92
N ALA A 886 53.22 10.60 47.04
CA ALA A 886 52.64 11.94 46.85
C ALA A 886 53.39 12.80 45.82
N GLN A 887 54.55 12.34 45.35
CA GLN A 887 55.39 13.04 44.37
C GLN A 887 56.36 12.07 43.66
N PRO A 888 56.94 12.48 42.52
CA PRO A 888 57.97 11.71 41.80
C PRO A 888 59.22 11.41 42.64
N GLY A 889 60.06 10.46 42.20
CA GLY A 889 61.36 10.16 42.83
C GLY A 889 62.35 11.34 42.74
N GLU A 890 63.19 11.57 43.76
CA GLU A 890 64.15 12.70 43.78
C GLU A 890 63.51 14.07 43.43
N TRP A 891 62.23 14.31 43.77
CA TRP A 891 61.51 15.54 43.38
C TRP A 891 62.14 16.81 43.97
N ASP A 892 62.51 16.77 45.25
CA ASP A 892 63.10 17.92 45.94
C ASP A 892 64.48 18.33 45.39
N GLU A 893 65.25 17.38 44.85
CA GLU A 893 66.57 17.62 44.23
C GLU A 893 66.47 18.33 42.87
N ARG A 894 65.25 18.45 42.33
CA ARG A 894 64.97 19.12 41.04
C ARG A 894 64.46 20.54 41.18
N LYS A 895 64.44 21.10 42.39
CA LYS A 895 64.13 22.52 42.63
C LYS A 895 65.05 23.41 41.79
N GLY A 896 64.46 24.26 40.95
CA GLY A 896 65.16 25.14 40.01
C GLY A 896 65.27 24.62 38.57
N LYS A 897 64.91 23.36 38.28
CA LYS A 897 64.92 22.77 36.92
C LYS A 897 63.52 22.75 36.29
N ARG A 898 62.82 23.90 36.32
CA ARG A 898 61.42 24.02 35.90
C ARG A 898 61.18 23.54 34.45
N ASP A 899 62.05 23.94 33.53
CA ASP A 899 61.91 23.65 32.10
C ASP A 899 62.57 22.34 31.66
N HIS A 900 63.06 21.53 32.61
CA HIS A 900 63.59 20.20 32.31
C HIS A 900 62.45 19.17 32.32
N PRO A 901 62.58 18.07 31.58
CA PRO A 901 61.58 17.01 31.60
C PRO A 901 61.43 16.44 33.01
N VAL A 902 60.20 16.11 33.38
CA VAL A 902 59.92 15.30 34.56
C VAL A 902 60.56 13.93 34.35
N ARG A 903 61.26 13.46 35.39
CA ARG A 903 61.89 12.15 35.43
C ARG A 903 61.56 11.43 36.74
N GLU A 904 61.88 10.14 36.80
CA GLU A 904 61.64 9.26 37.96
C GLU A 904 60.16 9.11 38.34
N ILE A 905 59.32 9.01 37.32
CA ILE A 905 57.91 8.67 37.46
C ILE A 905 57.67 7.23 37.01
N THR A 906 56.70 6.58 37.66
CA THR A 906 56.17 5.30 37.21
C THR A 906 55.28 5.47 35.99
N TRP A 907 54.95 4.36 35.32
CA TRP A 907 53.96 4.36 34.27
C TRP A 907 52.57 4.77 34.80
N TYR A 908 52.22 4.34 36.03
CA TYR A 908 50.96 4.74 36.68
C TYR A 908 50.85 6.25 36.88
N GLU A 909 51.94 6.87 37.33
CA GLU A 909 52.04 8.33 37.48
C GLU A 909 51.97 9.06 36.13
N ALA A 910 52.53 8.47 35.07
CA ALA A 910 52.45 9.00 33.72
C ALA A 910 51.00 8.96 33.18
N VAL A 911 50.28 7.85 33.39
CA VAL A 911 48.85 7.73 33.03
C VAL A 911 47.99 8.71 33.84
N ALA A 912 48.23 8.84 35.14
CA ALA A 912 47.48 9.76 35.99
C ALA A 912 47.67 11.22 35.57
N TYR A 913 48.92 11.62 35.28
CA TYR A 913 49.19 12.93 34.73
C TYR A 913 48.48 13.15 33.38
N ALA A 914 48.53 12.16 32.48
CA ALA A 914 47.88 12.25 31.18
C ALA A 914 46.36 12.44 31.33
N ARG A 915 45.69 11.60 32.12
CA ARG A 915 44.25 11.68 32.37
C ARG A 915 43.84 13.00 33.02
N TRP A 916 44.59 13.49 34.02
CA TRP A 916 44.35 14.81 34.63
C TRP A 916 44.43 15.96 33.63
N ARG A 917 45.36 15.88 32.67
CA ARG A 917 45.52 16.87 31.61
C ARG A 917 44.47 16.73 30.50
N GLY A 918 43.52 15.80 30.60
CA GLY A 918 42.57 15.49 29.52
C GLY A 918 43.21 14.81 28.32
N ALA A 919 44.33 14.12 28.53
CA ALA A 919 45.16 13.50 27.50
C ALA A 919 45.40 12.00 27.76
N LEU A 920 46.13 11.36 26.84
CA LEU A 920 46.52 9.97 26.90
C LEU A 920 48.05 9.83 26.80
N LEU A 921 48.56 8.65 27.14
CA LEU A 921 49.91 8.27 26.73
C LEU A 921 49.86 7.87 25.25
N PRO A 922 50.86 8.26 24.43
CA PRO A 922 50.94 7.77 23.07
C PRO A 922 51.23 6.27 23.07
N SER A 923 50.70 5.55 22.09
CA SER A 923 51.15 4.18 21.80
C SER A 923 52.60 4.18 21.30
N GLU A 924 53.26 3.04 21.37
CA GLU A 924 54.61 2.90 20.82
C GLU A 924 54.64 3.13 19.30
N ALA A 925 53.54 2.82 18.60
CA ALA A 925 53.39 3.10 17.18
C ALA A 925 53.24 4.60 16.92
N GLN A 926 52.37 5.29 17.68
CA GLN A 926 52.21 6.75 17.59
C GLN A 926 53.52 7.47 17.89
N TRP A 927 54.24 7.06 18.93
CA TRP A 927 55.53 7.61 19.28
C TRP A 927 56.56 7.42 18.15
N GLU A 928 56.65 6.22 17.58
CA GLU A 928 57.62 5.94 16.50
C GLU A 928 57.28 6.69 15.22
N LYS A 929 56.00 6.76 14.83
CA LYS A 929 55.56 7.59 13.69
C LYS A 929 55.93 9.06 13.91
N ALA A 930 55.71 9.59 15.11
CA ALA A 930 56.07 10.97 15.44
C ALA A 930 57.58 11.23 15.37
N ALA A 931 58.42 10.23 15.68
CA ALA A 931 59.88 10.33 15.60
C ALA A 931 60.41 10.15 14.16
N ARG A 932 59.92 9.14 13.42
CA ARG A 932 60.42 8.76 12.07
C ARG A 932 59.83 9.58 10.94
N GLY A 933 58.59 10.04 11.08
CA GLY A 933 57.78 10.47 9.95
C GLY A 933 57.03 9.30 9.30
N GLY A 934 55.79 9.54 8.88
CA GLY A 934 54.98 8.63 8.06
C GLY A 934 55.44 8.57 6.61
N PHE A 935 54.62 8.02 5.72
CA PHE A 935 54.92 8.04 4.27
C PHE A 935 54.83 9.44 3.67
N GLN A 936 54.12 10.34 4.34
CA GLN A 936 53.99 11.73 3.97
C GLN A 936 54.27 12.65 5.16
N LEU A 937 54.85 13.82 4.87
CA LEU A 937 55.19 14.86 5.81
C LEU A 937 54.49 16.17 5.42
N PRO A 938 53.99 16.96 6.39
CA PRO A 938 53.43 18.28 6.12
C PRO A 938 54.52 19.29 5.77
N THR A 939 54.23 20.17 4.81
CA THR A 939 54.99 21.40 4.56
C THR A 939 54.53 22.55 5.45
N SER A 940 55.16 23.72 5.34
CA SER A 940 54.73 24.94 6.05
C SER A 940 53.29 25.37 5.76
N ASN A 941 52.69 24.87 4.67
CA ASN A 941 51.31 25.15 4.27
C ASN A 941 50.40 23.92 4.43
N PHE A 942 50.78 22.94 5.27
CA PHE A 942 50.05 21.69 5.53
C PHE A 942 49.84 20.78 4.31
N GLN A 943 50.57 21.01 3.22
CA GLN A 943 50.57 20.09 2.08
C GLN A 943 51.39 18.85 2.44
N LEU A 944 50.82 17.67 2.22
CA LEU A 944 51.53 16.42 2.41
C LEU A 944 52.45 16.14 1.22
N VAL A 945 53.75 16.00 1.50
CA VAL A 945 54.78 15.58 0.54
C VAL A 945 55.34 14.23 0.94
N ALA A 946 55.79 13.43 -0.02
CA ALA A 946 56.39 12.12 0.26
C ALA A 946 57.57 12.27 1.23
N ASN A 947 57.61 11.42 2.26
CA ASN A 947 58.72 11.38 3.21
C ASN A 947 59.96 10.83 2.48
N PRO A 948 61.04 11.62 2.33
CA PRO A 948 62.22 11.18 1.61
C PRO A 948 63.03 10.10 2.36
N ASN A 949 62.76 9.89 3.66
CA ASN A 949 63.41 8.87 4.47
C ASN A 949 62.44 8.28 5.51
N PRO A 950 61.59 7.32 5.12
CA PRO A 950 60.61 6.67 6.01
C PRO A 950 61.24 5.70 7.02
N GLU A 951 62.48 5.27 6.79
CA GLU A 951 63.19 4.31 7.65
C GLU A 951 64.32 4.96 8.48
N ARG A 952 64.35 6.30 8.58
CA ARG A 952 65.39 7.07 9.26
C ARG A 952 65.74 6.55 10.66
N ARG A 953 67.03 6.34 10.94
CA ARG A 953 67.47 5.79 12.24
C ARG A 953 67.23 6.75 13.41
N PHE A 954 67.37 8.05 13.19
CA PHE A 954 67.13 9.13 14.15
C PHE A 954 66.12 10.14 13.57
N PRO A 955 65.50 11.00 14.40
CA PRO A 955 64.48 11.93 13.92
C PRO A 955 64.94 12.81 12.75
N TRP A 956 66.21 13.20 12.76
CA TRP A 956 66.83 14.05 11.73
C TRP A 956 67.50 13.30 10.55
N GLY A 957 67.55 11.96 10.55
CA GLY A 957 68.23 11.18 9.50
C GLY A 957 68.94 9.93 10.03
N ASP A 958 69.87 9.38 9.26
CA ASP A 958 70.51 8.08 9.59
C ASP A 958 71.80 8.18 10.39
N GLU A 959 72.49 9.32 10.30
CA GLU A 959 73.73 9.57 11.01
C GLU A 959 73.46 10.18 12.40
N PHE A 960 74.12 9.62 13.42
CA PHE A 960 74.06 10.15 14.76
C PHE A 960 74.80 11.48 14.87
N ASP A 961 74.20 12.47 15.54
CA ASP A 961 74.83 13.76 15.84
C ASP A 961 74.54 14.16 17.29
N LYS A 962 75.58 14.12 18.14
CA LYS A 962 75.49 14.51 19.56
C LYS A 962 75.10 15.97 19.80
N ARG A 963 75.12 16.82 18.76
CA ARG A 963 74.66 18.23 18.85
C ARG A 963 73.15 18.36 18.66
N LYS A 964 72.43 17.27 18.37
CA LYS A 964 71.00 17.24 18.09
C LYS A 964 70.18 16.52 19.16
N CYS A 965 70.82 15.97 20.18
CA CYS A 965 70.15 15.27 21.27
C CYS A 965 71.02 15.24 22.53
N ASN A 966 70.42 14.81 23.65
CA ASN A 966 71.15 14.54 24.88
C ASN A 966 71.22 13.03 25.16
N THR A 967 72.33 12.40 24.79
CA THR A 967 72.67 11.00 25.09
C THR A 967 73.98 10.95 25.89
N SER A 968 74.51 9.76 26.22
CA SER A 968 75.75 9.65 27.01
C SER A 968 76.95 10.35 26.34
N GLU A 969 76.95 10.40 25.00
CA GLU A 969 77.94 11.03 24.14
C GLU A 969 77.99 12.56 24.31
N SER A 970 76.97 13.17 24.94
CA SER A 970 76.94 14.59 25.29
C SER A 970 77.88 14.92 26.46
N GLY A 971 78.16 13.93 27.33
CA GLY A 971 78.94 14.11 28.56
C GLY A 971 78.25 14.89 29.68
N ILE A 972 76.98 15.30 29.50
CA ILE A 972 76.24 16.13 30.48
C ILE A 972 75.88 15.33 31.74
N GLY A 973 75.49 14.06 31.58
CA GLY A 973 75.16 13.16 32.69
C GLY A 973 73.84 13.48 33.42
N ASP A 974 73.05 14.42 32.90
CA ASP A 974 71.73 14.80 33.41
C ASP A 974 70.83 15.28 32.25
N ALA A 975 69.53 15.41 32.51
CA ALA A 975 68.58 15.97 31.55
C ALA A 975 68.91 17.43 31.23
N THR A 976 68.50 17.89 30.05
CA THR A 976 68.59 19.29 29.61
C THR A 976 67.20 19.93 29.55
N PRO A 977 67.10 21.28 29.54
CA PRO A 977 65.83 21.94 29.24
C PRO A 977 65.22 21.39 27.96
N VAL A 978 63.89 21.25 27.94
CA VAL A 978 63.19 20.74 26.76
C VAL A 978 63.38 21.69 25.57
N GLY A 979 63.51 21.12 24.37
CA GLY A 979 63.70 21.90 23.13
C GLY A 979 65.09 22.52 22.97
N LYS A 980 66.07 22.21 23.82
CA LYS A 980 67.44 22.73 23.73
C LYS A 980 68.09 22.46 22.37
N TYR A 981 67.72 21.37 21.71
CA TYR A 981 68.29 20.94 20.44
C TYR A 981 67.44 21.32 19.22
N SER A 982 66.31 22.00 19.44
CA SER A 982 65.43 22.46 18.39
C SER A 982 66.04 23.62 17.59
N PRO A 983 65.78 23.72 16.27
CA PRO A 983 65.03 22.77 15.45
C PRO A 983 65.91 21.62 14.91
N ALA A 984 67.23 21.67 15.10
CA ALA A 984 68.15 20.76 14.43
C ALA A 984 67.97 19.28 14.82
N GLY A 985 67.47 19.03 16.04
CA GLY A 985 67.14 17.71 16.58
C GLY A 985 65.67 17.33 16.54
N ASP A 986 64.80 18.20 15.98
CA ASP A 986 63.37 17.94 15.91
C ASP A 986 63.08 16.80 14.90
N SER A 987 61.98 16.09 15.13
CA SER A 987 61.48 15.12 14.17
C SER A 987 60.97 15.80 12.90
N PRO A 988 60.67 15.05 11.82
CA PRO A 988 60.15 15.63 10.58
C PRO A 988 58.79 16.33 10.75
N TYR A 989 58.07 16.01 11.83
CA TYR A 989 56.82 16.68 12.21
C TYR A 989 57.06 17.87 13.17
N GLY A 990 58.29 18.13 13.60
CA GLY A 990 58.64 19.22 14.52
C GLY A 990 58.61 18.83 16.01
N VAL A 991 58.48 17.54 16.33
CA VAL A 991 58.46 17.06 17.72
C VAL A 991 59.88 17.03 18.25
N ALA A 992 60.13 17.80 19.31
CA ALA A 992 61.46 17.99 19.89
C ALA A 992 61.82 16.89 20.90
N ASP A 993 63.11 16.66 21.09
CA ASP A 993 63.68 15.72 22.07
C ASP A 993 63.18 14.26 21.95
N MET A 994 62.76 13.83 20.75
CA MET A 994 62.37 12.43 20.50
C MET A 994 63.56 11.46 20.63
N ALA A 995 64.80 11.95 20.51
CA ALA A 995 66.00 11.18 20.76
C ALA A 995 66.75 11.75 21.98
N GLY A 996 67.05 10.91 22.97
CA GLY A 996 67.77 11.28 24.17
C GLY A 996 66.91 12.01 25.22
N ASN A 997 67.56 12.81 26.06
CA ASN A 997 67.00 13.49 27.23
C ASN A 997 66.37 12.51 28.24
N VAL A 998 65.13 12.09 28.07
CA VAL A 998 64.47 11.09 28.94
C VAL A 998 63.82 9.99 28.12
N ARG A 999 63.71 8.79 28.70
CA ARG A 999 62.90 7.72 28.12
C ARG A 999 61.44 8.05 28.36
N GLU A 1000 60.61 7.90 27.35
CA GLU A 1000 59.20 8.28 27.44
C GLU A 1000 58.32 7.04 27.55
N TRP A 1001 57.52 6.96 28.62
CA TRP A 1001 56.50 5.92 28.78
C TRP A 1001 55.43 6.01 27.69
N THR A 1002 55.04 4.86 27.14
CA THR A 1002 53.94 4.72 26.18
C THR A 1002 52.78 3.92 26.80
N SER A 1003 51.59 3.94 26.18
CA SER A 1003 50.48 3.08 26.60
C SER A 1003 50.73 1.59 26.34
N SER A 1004 51.51 1.25 25.30
CA SER A 1004 51.67 -0.13 24.84
C SER A 1004 52.31 -1.09 25.85
N LEU A 1005 51.71 -2.27 26.01
CA LEU A 1005 52.36 -3.45 26.56
C LEU A 1005 53.51 -3.90 25.65
N TYR A 1006 54.62 -4.34 26.25
CA TYR A 1006 55.75 -4.88 25.49
C TYR A 1006 55.43 -6.27 24.95
N ARG A 1007 55.08 -6.31 23.65
CA ARG A 1007 54.75 -7.53 22.90
C ARG A 1007 55.60 -7.68 21.62
N PRO A 1008 55.72 -8.91 21.08
CA PRO A 1008 56.36 -9.12 19.77
C PRO A 1008 55.69 -8.34 18.65
N TYR A 1009 56.45 -8.03 17.61
CA TYR A 1009 55.91 -7.53 16.34
C TYR A 1009 55.45 -8.69 15.45
N PRO A 1010 54.53 -8.46 14.48
CA PRO A 1010 53.98 -7.16 14.06
C PRO A 1010 53.08 -6.49 15.11
N TYR A 1011 53.04 -5.16 15.09
CA TYR A 1011 52.16 -4.35 15.91
C TYR A 1011 50.71 -4.48 15.42
N SER A 1012 49.78 -4.69 16.35
CA SER A 1012 48.34 -4.64 16.09
C SER A 1012 47.68 -3.82 17.18
N VAL A 1013 46.79 -2.90 16.78
CA VAL A 1013 45.99 -2.10 17.70
C VAL A 1013 44.91 -2.94 18.41
N GLU A 1014 44.47 -4.03 17.78
CA GLU A 1014 43.34 -4.85 18.23
C GLU A 1014 43.72 -5.91 19.28
N ASP A 1015 45.02 -6.13 19.53
CA ASP A 1015 45.45 -7.19 20.45
C ASP A 1015 45.32 -6.80 21.94
N GLY A 1016 44.79 -5.61 22.23
CA GLY A 1016 44.60 -5.10 23.59
C GLY A 1016 45.89 -4.60 24.25
N ARG A 1017 46.99 -4.42 23.51
CA ARG A 1017 48.25 -3.90 24.09
C ARG A 1017 48.15 -2.46 24.61
N GLU A 1018 47.17 -1.70 24.15
CA GLU A 1018 46.95 -0.31 24.57
C GLU A 1018 45.98 -0.16 25.75
N ASP A 1019 45.38 -1.25 26.24
CA ASP A 1019 44.49 -1.22 27.39
C ASP A 1019 45.26 -0.75 28.64
N PRO A 1020 44.84 0.37 29.28
CA PRO A 1020 45.51 0.88 30.48
C PRO A 1020 45.32 -0.02 31.72
N GLU A 1021 44.26 -0.84 31.77
CA GLU A 1021 44.01 -1.73 32.90
C GLU A 1021 44.71 -3.10 32.74
N ALA A 1022 45.18 -3.43 31.54
CA ALA A 1022 45.90 -4.67 31.31
C ALA A 1022 47.24 -4.75 32.08
N SER A 1023 47.50 -5.92 32.66
CA SER A 1023 48.74 -6.17 33.41
C SER A 1023 49.90 -6.51 32.49
N GLY A 1024 51.09 -5.98 32.77
CA GLY A 1024 52.34 -6.39 32.11
C GLY A 1024 53.35 -5.28 32.01
N SER A 1025 54.53 -5.59 31.46
CA SER A 1025 55.58 -4.61 31.17
C SER A 1025 55.12 -3.62 30.11
N ARG A 1026 55.43 -2.34 30.31
CA ARG A 1026 55.09 -1.24 29.40
C ARG A 1026 56.33 -0.77 28.65
N VAL A 1027 56.11 -0.28 27.43
CA VAL A 1027 57.19 0.19 26.55
C VAL A 1027 57.66 1.59 26.96
N LEU A 1028 58.97 1.83 26.83
CA LEU A 1028 59.55 3.17 26.80
C LEU A 1028 60.35 3.37 25.51
N ARG A 1029 60.30 4.60 25.00
CA ARG A 1029 60.96 5.00 23.74
C ARG A 1029 61.95 6.16 23.92
N GLY A 1030 62.71 6.48 22.87
CA GLY A 1030 63.54 7.69 22.73
C GLY A 1030 64.95 7.64 23.31
N GLY A 1031 65.25 6.75 24.25
CA GLY A 1031 66.55 6.77 24.92
C GLY A 1031 66.62 7.87 25.98
N SER A 1032 67.81 8.27 26.44
CA SER A 1032 67.96 9.27 27.51
C SER A 1032 69.39 9.80 27.59
N PHE A 1033 69.64 10.77 28.47
CA PHE A 1033 70.98 11.32 28.75
C PHE A 1033 72.03 10.30 29.23
N ILE A 1034 71.63 9.10 29.69
CA ILE A 1034 72.55 7.99 30.02
C ILE A 1034 72.54 6.85 28.98
N SER A 1035 71.70 6.93 27.97
CA SER A 1035 71.66 5.95 26.88
C SER A 1035 72.78 6.26 25.88
N PHE A 1036 73.43 5.23 25.33
CA PHE A 1036 74.27 5.38 24.14
C PHE A 1036 73.41 5.63 22.89
N GLU A 1037 74.03 6.17 21.84
CA GLU A 1037 73.41 6.56 20.57
C GLU A 1037 72.48 5.48 19.99
N TRP A 1038 72.88 4.20 20.01
CA TRP A 1038 72.10 3.11 19.42
C TRP A 1038 70.78 2.82 20.13
N ARG A 1039 70.61 3.32 21.38
CA ARG A 1039 69.35 3.26 22.15
C ARG A 1039 68.49 4.51 21.99
N ALA A 1040 68.96 5.51 21.25
CA ALA A 1040 68.21 6.72 20.90
C ALA A 1040 67.65 6.67 19.47
N ARG A 1041 67.77 5.51 18.79
CA ARG A 1041 67.16 5.28 17.47
C ARG A 1041 65.64 5.27 17.56
N CYS A 1042 64.96 5.70 16.50
CA CYS A 1042 63.51 5.79 16.47
C CYS A 1042 62.81 4.45 16.71
N ALA A 1043 63.31 3.34 16.15
CA ALA A 1043 62.75 2.00 16.36
C ALA A 1043 63.19 1.31 17.66
N TYR A 1044 64.15 1.85 18.41
CA TYR A 1044 64.61 1.18 19.61
C TYR A 1044 63.50 1.11 20.66
N ARG A 1045 63.29 -0.09 21.21
CA ARG A 1045 62.29 -0.38 22.23
C ARG A 1045 62.98 -0.73 23.54
N HIS A 1046 62.48 -0.14 24.62
CA HIS A 1046 62.79 -0.59 25.97
C HIS A 1046 61.48 -0.95 26.66
N TRP A 1047 61.55 -1.73 27.73
CA TRP A 1047 60.40 -1.99 28.58
C TRP A 1047 60.78 -2.01 30.05
N HIS A 1048 59.82 -1.75 30.92
CA HIS A 1048 59.94 -1.95 32.36
C HIS A 1048 58.58 -2.30 32.95
N LEU A 1049 58.58 -2.79 34.20
CA LEU A 1049 57.35 -2.97 34.96
C LEU A 1049 56.70 -1.60 35.23
N PRO A 1050 55.36 -1.51 35.24
CA PRO A 1050 54.65 -0.24 35.33
C PRO A 1050 54.90 0.53 36.64
N ASP A 1051 55.33 -0.16 37.71
CA ASP A 1051 55.67 0.43 39.01
C ASP A 1051 57.15 0.85 39.15
N SER A 1052 57.95 0.68 38.10
CA SER A 1052 59.38 0.99 38.12
C SER A 1052 59.66 2.48 37.91
N ARG A 1053 60.53 3.05 38.74
CA ARG A 1053 61.07 4.41 38.58
C ARG A 1053 62.53 4.36 38.14
N GLY A 1054 62.77 4.52 36.84
CA GLY A 1054 64.13 4.73 36.32
C GLY A 1054 64.56 6.19 36.50
N ARG A 1055 65.84 6.43 36.84
CA ARG A 1055 66.45 7.78 36.97
C ARG A 1055 66.21 8.69 35.76
N ASN A 1056 65.97 8.08 34.61
CA ASN A 1056 65.85 8.67 33.29
C ASN A 1056 64.48 8.44 32.63
N GLY A 1057 63.48 7.91 33.35
CA GLY A 1057 62.14 7.68 32.83
C GLY A 1057 61.23 8.88 33.07
N GLY A 1058 60.61 9.39 32.00
CA GLY A 1058 59.69 10.52 31.98
C GLY A 1058 58.45 10.21 31.14
N VAL A 1059 57.74 11.26 30.72
CA VAL A 1059 56.48 11.12 29.96
C VAL A 1059 56.34 12.23 28.92
N ARG A 1060 55.73 11.88 27.80
CA ARG A 1060 55.12 12.79 26.85
C ARG A 1060 53.66 12.39 26.71
N VAL A 1061 52.79 13.39 26.63
CA VAL A 1061 51.36 13.15 26.44
C VAL A 1061 51.00 13.32 24.97
N GLY A 1062 50.04 12.52 24.53
CA GLY A 1062 49.37 12.67 23.25
C GLY A 1062 47.87 12.69 23.45
N VAL A 1063 47.16 13.12 22.43
CA VAL A 1063 45.71 13.05 22.37
C VAL A 1063 45.42 12.51 20.99
N ALA A 1064 44.69 11.40 20.90
CA ALA A 1064 44.16 11.00 19.60
C ALA A 1064 43.41 12.22 19.03
N ALA A 1065 43.68 12.60 17.77
CA ALA A 1065 42.67 13.38 17.08
C ALA A 1065 41.52 12.38 17.03
N PRO A 1066 40.39 12.70 17.67
CA PRO A 1066 39.46 11.71 18.22
C PRO A 1066 39.18 10.59 17.21
N PRO A 1067 39.09 9.28 17.60
CA PRO A 1067 38.62 8.78 18.91
C PRO A 1067 39.35 7.52 19.52
N PHE A 1068 39.20 7.32 20.84
CA PHE A 1068 39.06 6.08 21.69
C PHE A 1068 39.43 6.51 23.14
N SER A 1069 38.73 6.25 24.26
CA SER A 1069 37.52 5.51 24.66
C SER A 1069 37.22 5.84 26.16
N PRO A 1070 36.48 5.04 26.91
CA PRO A 1070 35.07 5.15 27.28
C PRO A 1070 34.88 5.78 28.68
N THR A 1071 33.78 6.50 28.92
CA THR A 1071 33.18 6.51 30.26
C THR A 1071 31.87 5.76 30.22
N SER A 1072 31.81 4.80 31.13
CA SER A 1072 30.76 3.85 31.41
C SER A 1072 29.44 4.50 31.80
N GLY A 1073 28.35 3.99 31.21
CA GLY A 1073 27.09 3.67 31.90
C GLY A 1073 26.13 4.82 32.21
N LEU A 1074 25.16 5.05 31.32
CA LEU A 1074 23.71 4.87 31.56
C LEU A 1074 22.93 5.02 30.25
#